data_AF-A0A1R3RAM5-F1
#
_entry.id   AF-A0A1R3RAM5-F1
#
_cell.length_a   1.000
_cell.length_b   1.000
_cell.length_c   1.000
_cell.angle_alpha   90.00
_cell.angle_beta   90.00
_cell.angle_gamma   90.00
#
_symmetry.space_group_name_H-M   'P 1'
#
loop_
_entity.id
_entity.type
_entity.pdbx_description
1 polymer ?
#
loop_
_entity_poly.entity_id
_entity_poly.type
_entity_poly.pdbx_seq_one_letter_code
_entity_poly.pdbx_strand_id
1 'polypeptide(L)'
;MKSKQAKRQSSVLRRRSPRKRAKQSPPQLPRVLFLANSEHGQTNIILALSHELLIRGDVDVHIGSFPSLEPRLEKLLEDNISSYDATYRSRIHFHPIRGPSNSEAFARTGKRSVCHPPGYKGALLGFKSLFEELWAWNEEDYMQVYNSCLDIIQDADPSTVIVDWFFPQGRDAAYNAGHAAIVLYTTSLSHVVYGLQPNSAWAWKFPMPGTDFPYPLPWHRIPANAMAVIKAAKMYRSSKRQCEIRDWRIKHHIQGRFAFADAWRPDRFHLAPGLKELDWPFEVPENVLPCGPILLPVASAKSQDPELDRWLHNAPTVLVNLGTLCTPDPRDAMNIGSALKALLDSWVGDAQLQVLWKLPKHSLDCDHVYEEVLDLLRVEIEAGVVRIQSWFKVEPLAMLQTGQIICTVHHGGANSWYEAIQNGVPHVVLPGWQDCYENAVRTEAFGIGVYANKLSAPGVNARELADALLKVVGNPSYRAKAAELSVLCRKREGRIVGAEKIAELAYNPAKMVLPIPGVDDFDLPPKGRFQSVKNASGDILETIRLPQSDKKILGAAYLQRILEFFIVAISTNTTWVLPILGYALLILPRFRLPILVYLIYIKYLSNAHKSGSSWLRNDTFRNSSFWTLFASYFPIRLYRSCPLSPRRKYIFGYHPHGVAIRGAVGSFASNGTGFSSLFPGITNTLLTTDKILYAPLAREYVLSIGISGVNRTSCVNHLTRSGHDGQGQGRSITICLGGAREARLVKPKTMDLVLNIRRGFIRVAIQTGADLVPVLAFGENDLFDIVDAGTEGRPWAGMIPRMWKALTGHNLRMIKGRFGLTIPFRKPVHVVVGRPIRVKESRWKQDEAYVEELHGLYVKELRRLWEDWREVFEVEKEVKFEIVE
;
A
#
# COMPACT_ATOMS: atom_id res chain seq x y z
N MET A 1 -74.05 -28.77 -4.33
CA MET A 1 -74.12 -30.10 -4.97
C MET A 1 -72.90 -30.28 -5.88
N LYS A 2 -72.12 -31.35 -5.60
CA LYS A 2 -71.20 -32.14 -6.46
C LYS A 2 -70.20 -31.37 -7.35
N SER A 3 -68.90 -31.29 -7.03
CA SER A 3 -67.86 -32.33 -6.90
C SER A 3 -67.41 -33.00 -8.21
N LYS A 4 -66.08 -32.96 -8.44
CA LYS A 4 -65.16 -34.00 -8.98
C LYS A 4 -64.03 -33.33 -9.79
N GLN A 5 -62.78 -33.76 -9.79
CA GLN A 5 -61.97 -34.63 -8.94
C GLN A 5 -60.55 -34.54 -9.54
N ALA A 6 -59.55 -34.19 -8.74
CA ALA A 6 -58.15 -34.35 -9.11
C ALA A 6 -57.75 -35.83 -9.01
N LYS A 7 -56.93 -36.33 -9.94
CA LYS A 7 -56.20 -37.60 -9.80
C LYS A 7 -54.74 -37.47 -10.23
N ARG A 8 -53.87 -37.88 -9.30
CA ARG A 8 -52.42 -38.11 -9.37
C ARG A 8 -52.10 -39.48 -9.96
N GLN A 9 -50.87 -39.60 -10.49
CA GLN A 9 -49.87 -40.70 -10.46
C GLN A 9 -49.20 -40.81 -11.85
N SER A 10 -47.92 -41.11 -12.07
CA SER A 10 -46.66 -41.14 -11.32
C SER A 10 -45.59 -41.66 -12.30
N SER A 11 -44.36 -41.14 -12.33
CA SER A 11 -43.22 -41.94 -12.81
C SER A 11 -41.87 -41.50 -12.20
N VAL A 12 -41.41 -42.33 -11.26
CA VAL A 12 -40.04 -42.81 -11.06
C VAL A 12 -38.90 -41.78 -10.93
N LEU A 13 -38.59 -41.38 -9.69
CA LEU A 13 -37.26 -40.90 -9.29
C LEU A 13 -36.55 -42.02 -8.51
N ARG A 14 -35.44 -42.52 -9.06
CA ARG A 14 -34.55 -43.51 -8.45
C ARG A 14 -34.08 -43.04 -7.07
N ARG A 15 -34.28 -43.87 -6.05
CA ARG A 15 -33.66 -43.77 -4.72
C ARG A 15 -32.14 -43.68 -4.86
N ARG A 16 -31.54 -42.53 -4.56
CA ARG A 16 -30.13 -42.44 -4.15
C ARG A 16 -30.08 -42.68 -2.65
N SER A 17 -29.18 -43.57 -2.23
CA SER A 17 -28.91 -43.90 -0.84
C SER A 17 -28.55 -42.65 -0.02
N PRO A 18 -28.86 -42.60 1.28
CA PRO A 18 -28.40 -41.52 2.13
C PRO A 18 -26.89 -41.63 2.28
N ARG A 19 -26.13 -40.77 1.60
CA ARG A 19 -24.74 -40.51 1.97
C ARG A 19 -24.76 -40.10 3.44
N LYS A 20 -24.16 -40.92 4.30
CA LYS A 20 -23.81 -40.56 5.68
C LYS A 20 -23.22 -39.14 5.64
N ARG A 21 -23.94 -38.17 6.20
CA ARG A 21 -23.35 -36.87 6.54
C ARG A 21 -22.17 -37.21 7.45
N ALA A 22 -20.96 -37.00 6.96
CA ALA A 22 -19.80 -36.95 7.82
C ALA A 22 -20.17 -35.99 8.97
N LYS A 23 -19.97 -36.41 10.22
CA LYS A 23 -20.04 -35.51 11.36
C LYS A 23 -19.11 -34.35 11.02
N GLN A 24 -19.66 -33.19 10.68
CA GLN A 24 -18.87 -31.97 10.61
C GLN A 24 -18.34 -31.78 12.03
N SER A 25 -17.01 -31.83 12.17
CA SER A 25 -16.32 -31.32 13.34
C SER A 25 -16.92 -29.95 13.69
N PRO A 26 -17.04 -29.58 14.97
CA PRO A 26 -17.43 -28.23 15.33
C PRO A 26 -16.54 -27.24 14.55
N PRO A 27 -17.11 -26.13 14.03
CA PRO A 27 -16.31 -25.15 13.30
C PRO A 27 -15.17 -24.69 14.20
N GLN A 28 -13.94 -24.86 13.72
CA GLN A 28 -12.75 -24.42 14.43
C GLN A 28 -12.80 -22.89 14.55
N LEU A 29 -12.54 -22.37 15.76
CA LEU A 29 -12.51 -20.93 15.98
C LEU A 29 -11.45 -20.30 15.06
N PRO A 30 -11.72 -19.12 14.48
CA PRO A 30 -10.72 -18.44 13.69
C PRO A 30 -9.57 -18.02 14.60
N ARG A 31 -8.34 -18.25 14.13
CA ARG A 31 -7.11 -17.96 14.86
C ARG A 31 -6.60 -16.58 14.49
N VAL A 32 -6.37 -15.76 15.51
CA VAL A 32 -5.89 -14.39 15.39
C VAL A 32 -4.50 -14.32 15.95
N LEU A 33 -3.50 -14.00 15.12
CA LEU A 33 -2.10 -13.87 15.55
C LEU A 33 -1.68 -12.40 15.60
N PHE A 34 -1.25 -11.95 16.77
CA PHE A 34 -0.55 -10.67 16.96
C PHE A 34 0.96 -10.89 16.90
N LEU A 35 1.69 -10.10 16.11
CA LEU A 35 3.15 -10.06 16.10
C LEU A 35 3.63 -8.66 16.48
N ALA A 36 4.42 -8.55 17.55
CA ALA A 36 4.93 -7.26 18.01
C ALA A 36 6.20 -7.34 18.84
N ASN A 37 6.86 -6.19 18.98
CA ASN A 37 7.92 -6.03 19.98
C ASN A 37 7.37 -6.11 21.42
N SER A 38 8.24 -5.94 22.43
CA SER A 38 7.90 -6.05 23.86
C SER A 38 7.73 -4.70 24.56
N GLU A 39 7.99 -3.57 23.91
CA GLU A 39 7.90 -2.25 24.54
C GLU A 39 6.47 -1.93 24.99
N HIS A 40 6.34 -1.33 26.19
CA HIS A 40 5.05 -1.07 26.82
C HIS A 40 4.15 -0.18 25.97
N GLY A 41 4.72 0.87 25.37
CA GLY A 41 4.02 1.78 24.48
C GLY A 41 3.30 1.07 23.33
N GLN A 42 3.91 0.02 22.79
CA GLN A 42 3.38 -0.73 21.64
C GLN A 42 2.42 -1.85 22.09
N THR A 43 2.81 -2.59 23.11
CA THR A 43 2.11 -3.82 23.54
C THR A 43 0.85 -3.59 24.35
N ASN A 44 0.68 -2.43 25.00
CA ASN A 44 -0.56 -2.11 25.74
C ASN A 44 -1.81 -2.25 24.86
N ILE A 45 -1.73 -1.81 23.61
CA ILE A 45 -2.84 -1.85 22.66
C ILE A 45 -3.14 -3.30 22.24
N ILE A 46 -2.12 -4.12 22.04
CA ILE A 46 -2.26 -5.54 21.69
C ILE A 46 -2.87 -6.32 22.84
N LEU A 47 -2.39 -6.08 24.06
CA LEU A 47 -2.93 -6.67 25.27
C LEU A 47 -4.40 -6.25 25.49
N ALA A 48 -4.74 -4.98 25.26
CA ALA A 48 -6.11 -4.50 25.33
C ALA A 48 -7.05 -5.19 24.32
N LEU A 49 -6.60 -5.35 23.07
CA LEU A 49 -7.36 -6.04 22.03
C LEU A 49 -7.48 -7.54 22.33
N SER A 50 -6.42 -8.16 22.84
CA SER A 50 -6.39 -9.57 23.23
C SER A 50 -7.37 -9.86 24.36
N HIS A 51 -7.39 -9.01 25.39
CA HIS A 51 -8.38 -9.09 26.47
C HIS A 51 -9.82 -9.07 25.94
N GLU A 52 -10.11 -8.12 25.05
CA GLU A 52 -11.46 -7.97 24.50
C GLU A 52 -11.86 -9.15 23.60
N LEU A 53 -10.94 -9.66 22.78
CA LEU A 53 -11.16 -10.88 22.00
C LEU A 53 -11.40 -12.11 22.88
N LEU A 54 -10.73 -12.19 24.04
CA LEU A 54 -10.96 -13.28 25.00
C LEU A 54 -12.35 -13.19 25.65
N ILE A 55 -12.82 -11.99 26.02
CA ILE A 55 -14.18 -11.75 26.53
C ILE A 55 -15.24 -12.18 25.52
N ARG A 56 -15.04 -11.89 24.23
CA ARG A 56 -15.99 -12.29 23.18
C ARG A 56 -16.17 -13.79 23.06
N GLY A 57 -15.13 -14.58 23.38
CA GLY A 57 -15.21 -16.04 23.41
C GLY A 57 -15.22 -16.72 22.04
N ASP A 58 -15.12 -15.96 20.94
CA ASP A 58 -15.38 -16.45 19.58
C ASP A 58 -14.14 -16.51 18.68
N VAL A 59 -12.94 -16.36 19.25
CA VAL A 59 -11.66 -16.47 18.53
C VAL A 59 -10.60 -17.16 19.40
N ASP A 60 -9.61 -17.77 18.74
CA ASP A 60 -8.37 -18.21 19.37
C ASP A 60 -7.31 -17.11 19.19
N VAL A 61 -6.75 -16.62 20.30
CA VAL A 61 -5.80 -15.51 20.36
C VAL A 61 -4.38 -16.05 20.50
N HIS A 62 -3.52 -15.72 19.54
CA HIS A 62 -2.11 -16.04 19.54
C HIS A 62 -1.30 -14.74 19.62
N ILE A 63 -0.28 -14.69 20.48
CA ILE A 63 0.61 -13.54 20.64
C ILE A 63 2.04 -14.00 20.44
N GLY A 64 2.65 -13.60 19.33
CA GLY A 64 4.09 -13.70 19.08
C GLY A 64 4.80 -12.43 19.54
N SER A 65 5.57 -12.51 20.62
CA SER A 65 6.38 -11.40 21.12
C SER A 65 7.60 -11.89 21.90
N PHE A 66 8.46 -10.99 22.36
CA PHE A 66 9.65 -11.34 23.14
C PHE A 66 9.26 -11.80 24.56
N PRO A 67 10.01 -12.70 25.20
CA PRO A 67 9.66 -13.31 26.50
C PRO A 67 9.35 -12.30 27.62
N SER A 68 9.91 -11.10 27.57
CA SER A 68 9.63 -10.03 28.54
C SER A 68 8.17 -9.56 28.58
N LEU A 69 7.37 -9.87 27.56
CA LEU A 69 5.94 -9.54 27.54
C LEU A 69 5.07 -10.54 28.31
N GLU A 70 5.48 -11.81 28.42
CA GLU A 70 4.67 -12.89 28.97
C GLU A 70 4.18 -12.64 30.42
N PRO A 71 5.03 -12.16 31.35
CA PRO A 71 4.56 -11.84 32.70
C PRO A 71 3.48 -10.75 32.74
N ARG A 72 3.48 -9.84 31.76
CA ARG A 72 2.48 -8.76 31.66
C ARG A 72 1.15 -9.27 31.11
N LEU A 73 1.21 -10.23 30.20
CA LEU A 73 0.00 -10.95 29.76
C LEU A 73 -0.61 -11.71 30.94
N GLU A 74 0.19 -12.44 31.70
CA GLU A 74 -0.31 -13.18 32.87
C GLU A 74 -0.92 -12.26 33.92
N LYS A 75 -0.26 -11.14 34.26
CA LYS A 75 -0.83 -10.12 35.15
C LYS A 75 -2.19 -9.61 34.65
N LEU A 76 -2.30 -9.27 33.36
CA LEU A 76 -3.57 -8.82 32.77
C LEU A 76 -4.68 -9.87 32.91
N LEU A 77 -4.34 -11.14 32.69
CA LEU A 77 -5.29 -12.25 32.79
C LEU A 77 -5.72 -12.51 34.23
N GLU A 78 -4.81 -12.41 35.20
CA GLU A 78 -5.10 -12.54 36.62
C GLU A 78 -5.97 -11.39 37.13
N ASP A 79 -5.59 -10.15 36.82
CA ASP A 79 -6.29 -8.93 37.22
C ASP A 79 -7.73 -8.86 36.70
N ASN A 80 -8.04 -9.56 35.61
CA ASN A 80 -9.34 -9.53 34.94
C ASN A 80 -10.00 -10.91 34.86
N ILE A 81 -9.63 -11.86 35.73
CA ILE A 81 -10.11 -13.24 35.67
C ILE A 81 -11.64 -13.36 35.69
N SER A 82 -12.33 -12.44 36.38
CA SER A 82 -13.79 -12.39 36.47
C SER A 82 -14.49 -12.03 35.16
N SER A 83 -13.77 -11.45 34.20
CA SER A 83 -14.31 -11.05 32.89
C SER A 83 -14.30 -12.18 31.87
N TYR A 84 -13.56 -13.26 32.11
CA TYR A 84 -13.37 -14.33 31.15
C TYR A 84 -14.28 -15.54 31.42
N ASP A 85 -14.67 -16.25 30.35
CA ASP A 85 -15.33 -17.55 30.49
C ASP A 85 -14.36 -18.64 30.98
N ALA A 86 -14.87 -19.80 31.39
CA ALA A 86 -14.05 -20.90 31.91
C ALA A 86 -13.06 -21.51 30.89
N THR A 87 -13.18 -21.19 29.60
CA THR A 87 -12.37 -21.75 28.51
C THR A 87 -11.28 -20.82 28.00
N TYR A 88 -11.18 -19.59 28.53
CA TYR A 88 -10.26 -18.57 28.02
C TYR A 88 -8.81 -19.03 27.98
N ARG A 89 -8.36 -19.82 28.97
CA ARG A 89 -7.00 -20.36 29.03
C ARG A 89 -6.66 -21.32 27.88
N SER A 90 -7.65 -22.01 27.32
CA SER A 90 -7.42 -22.84 26.12
C SER A 90 -7.40 -22.04 24.82
N ARG A 91 -7.77 -20.77 24.85
CA ARG A 91 -7.88 -19.88 23.68
C ARG A 91 -6.82 -18.79 23.62
N ILE A 92 -5.91 -18.70 24.60
CA ILE A 92 -4.81 -17.73 24.62
C ILE A 92 -3.48 -18.48 24.52
N HIS A 93 -2.65 -18.10 23.56
CA HIS A 93 -1.38 -18.77 23.29
C HIS A 93 -0.25 -17.74 23.14
N PHE A 94 0.75 -17.81 24.01
CA PHE A 94 1.95 -17.00 23.91
C PHE A 94 3.05 -17.76 23.16
N HIS A 95 3.67 -17.10 22.18
CA HIS A 95 4.72 -17.66 21.33
C HIS A 95 5.98 -16.81 21.47
N PRO A 96 7.02 -17.29 22.19
CA PRO A 96 8.22 -16.50 22.43
C PRO A 96 9.04 -16.32 21.16
N ILE A 97 9.31 -15.06 20.79
CA ILE A 97 10.19 -14.70 19.68
C ILE A 97 11.64 -14.81 20.12
N ARG A 98 12.44 -15.47 19.28
CA ARG A 98 13.90 -15.59 19.45
C ARG A 98 14.63 -14.36 18.90
N GLY A 99 15.73 -14.00 19.56
CA GLY A 99 16.57 -12.85 19.20
C GLY A 99 16.30 -11.62 20.08
N PRO A 100 17.03 -10.51 19.86
CA PRO A 100 16.91 -9.33 20.70
C PRO A 100 15.69 -8.48 20.36
N SER A 101 15.03 -7.99 21.40
CA SER A 101 14.00 -6.97 21.33
C SER A 101 14.51 -5.65 20.78
N ASN A 102 13.59 -4.76 20.38
CA ASN A 102 13.95 -3.43 19.89
C ASN A 102 14.72 -2.61 20.95
N SER A 103 14.32 -2.70 22.22
CA SER A 103 15.03 -2.04 23.33
C SER A 103 16.44 -2.58 23.53
N GLU A 104 16.65 -3.90 23.46
CA GLU A 104 17.99 -4.50 23.55
C GLU A 104 18.87 -4.10 22.38
N ALA A 105 18.31 -4.06 21.17
CA ALA A 105 19.00 -3.56 19.99
C ALA A 105 19.37 -2.08 20.17
N PHE A 106 18.43 -1.24 20.60
CA PHE A 106 18.66 0.19 20.82
C PHE A 106 19.71 0.46 21.89
N ALA A 107 19.70 -0.29 23.00
CA ALA A 107 20.68 -0.14 24.08
C ALA A 107 22.14 -0.30 23.61
N ARG A 108 22.38 -1.15 22.58
CA ARG A 108 23.71 -1.33 21.97
C ARG A 108 24.26 -0.08 21.27
N THR A 109 23.41 0.91 20.98
CA THR A 109 23.86 2.19 20.40
C THR A 109 24.57 3.09 21.40
N GLY A 110 24.45 2.81 22.71
CA GLY A 110 25.03 3.60 23.78
C GLY A 110 24.33 4.94 24.05
N LYS A 111 23.22 5.24 23.35
CA LYS A 111 22.44 6.46 23.58
C LYS A 111 21.53 6.32 24.80
N ARG A 112 21.48 7.39 25.62
CA ARG A 112 20.56 7.51 26.76
C ARG A 112 19.10 7.64 26.32
N SER A 113 18.83 8.32 25.20
CA SER A 113 17.46 8.65 24.77
C SER A 113 17.37 8.94 23.26
N VAL A 114 16.14 8.83 22.74
CA VAL A 114 15.72 9.29 21.40
C VAL A 114 15.30 10.77 21.39
N CYS A 115 15.45 11.48 22.51
CA CYS A 115 15.11 12.89 22.62
C CYS A 115 15.84 13.75 21.58
N HIS A 116 15.13 14.72 21.02
CA HIS A 116 15.68 15.71 20.09
C HIS A 116 14.97 17.05 20.29
N PRO A 117 15.62 18.19 20.00
CA PRO A 117 14.94 19.48 20.02
C PRO A 117 13.73 19.53 19.08
N PRO A 118 12.77 20.43 19.31
CA PRO A 118 11.63 20.62 18.42
C PRO A 118 12.00 21.46 17.18
N GLY A 119 10.99 21.87 16.40
CA GLY A 119 11.15 22.67 15.21
C GLY A 119 11.71 21.92 14.00
N TYR A 120 11.91 22.63 12.90
CA TYR A 120 12.37 22.03 11.64
C TYR A 120 13.71 21.29 11.76
N LYS A 121 14.75 21.91 12.33
CA LYS A 121 16.08 21.27 12.43
C LYS A 121 16.04 20.09 13.41
N GLY A 122 15.35 20.27 14.53
CA GLY A 122 15.20 19.25 15.55
C GLY A 122 14.44 18.02 15.08
N ALA A 123 13.33 18.21 14.36
CA ALA A 123 12.58 17.13 13.72
C ALA A 123 13.47 16.30 12.77
N LEU A 124 14.33 16.95 11.96
CA LEU A 124 15.26 16.22 11.09
C LEU A 124 16.26 15.37 11.89
N LEU A 125 16.75 15.85 13.04
CA LEU A 125 17.59 15.04 13.93
C LEU A 125 16.80 13.84 14.49
N GLY A 126 15.54 14.07 14.89
CA GLY A 126 14.64 13.01 15.31
C GLY A 126 14.45 11.95 14.24
N PHE A 127 14.16 12.35 12.99
CA PHE A 127 14.01 11.41 11.87
C PHE A 127 15.31 10.70 11.54
N LYS A 128 16.47 11.36 11.67
CA LYS A 128 17.76 10.69 11.54
C LYS A 128 17.92 9.57 12.56
N SER A 129 17.65 9.86 13.84
CA SER A 129 17.72 8.87 14.91
C SER A 129 16.73 7.72 14.68
N LEU A 130 15.49 8.03 14.29
CA LEU A 130 14.48 7.02 13.93
C LEU A 130 14.98 6.08 12.81
N PHE A 131 15.59 6.63 11.76
CA PHE A 131 16.00 5.85 10.59
C PHE A 131 17.34 5.14 10.71
N GLU A 132 18.25 5.62 11.57
CA GLU A 132 19.61 5.09 11.71
C GLU A 132 19.81 4.29 13.00
N GLU A 133 19.06 4.59 14.07
CA GLU A 133 19.39 4.14 15.43
C GLU A 133 18.27 3.35 16.09
N LEU A 134 16.99 3.70 15.88
CA LEU A 134 15.88 2.92 16.46
C LEU A 134 15.88 1.48 15.96
N TRP A 135 16.35 1.23 14.73
CA TRP A 135 16.38 -0.09 14.11
C TRP A 135 17.77 -0.74 14.20
N ALA A 136 18.31 -0.85 15.41
CA ALA A 136 19.70 -1.23 15.67
C ALA A 136 20.02 -2.75 15.54
N TRP A 137 19.09 -3.59 15.07
CA TRP A 137 19.35 -5.01 14.75
C TRP A 137 20.40 -5.24 13.66
N ASN A 138 21.43 -6.04 13.91
CA ASN A 138 22.33 -6.48 12.84
C ASN A 138 21.66 -7.54 11.93
N GLU A 139 22.38 -8.02 10.91
CA GLU A 139 21.84 -9.01 9.96
C GLU A 139 21.37 -10.30 10.66
N GLU A 140 22.18 -10.81 11.60
CA GLU A 140 21.89 -12.05 12.33
C GLU A 140 20.66 -11.89 13.23
N ASP A 141 20.59 -10.79 13.99
CA ASP A 141 19.45 -10.47 14.83
C ASP A 141 18.16 -10.36 13.99
N TYR A 142 18.21 -9.65 12.86
CA TYR A 142 17.05 -9.45 11.98
C TYR A 142 16.53 -10.78 11.45
N MET A 143 17.43 -11.66 10.98
CA MET A 143 17.06 -12.96 10.44
C MET A 143 16.58 -13.92 11.51
N GLN A 144 17.15 -13.89 12.72
CA GLN A 144 16.68 -14.71 13.83
C GLN A 144 15.24 -14.36 14.21
N VAL A 145 14.94 -13.06 14.37
CA VAL A 145 13.59 -12.57 14.68
C VAL A 145 12.62 -12.87 13.53
N TYR A 146 13.02 -12.63 12.27
CA TYR A 146 12.22 -12.94 11.09
C TYR A 146 11.86 -14.43 10.98
N ASN A 147 12.85 -15.32 11.13
CA ASN A 147 12.62 -16.77 11.07
C ASN A 147 11.75 -17.23 12.23
N SER A 148 11.96 -16.69 13.44
CA SER A 148 11.08 -16.98 14.58
C SER A 148 9.63 -16.58 14.31
N CYS A 149 9.39 -15.41 13.71
CA CYS A 149 8.04 -15.01 13.32
C CYS A 149 7.45 -15.94 12.25
N LEU A 150 8.26 -16.37 11.28
CA LEU A 150 7.84 -17.27 10.21
C LEU A 150 7.41 -18.64 10.76
N ASP A 151 8.21 -19.21 11.66
CA ASP A 151 7.90 -20.47 12.35
C ASP A 151 6.58 -20.35 13.14
N ILE A 152 6.41 -19.26 13.91
CA ILE A 152 5.17 -19.00 14.66
C ILE A 152 3.95 -18.91 13.74
N ILE A 153 4.06 -18.25 12.58
CA ILE A 153 2.94 -18.17 11.62
C ILE A 153 2.60 -19.55 11.06
N GLN A 154 3.62 -20.35 10.72
CA GLN A 154 3.42 -21.70 10.19
C GLN A 154 2.79 -22.64 11.22
N ASP A 155 3.24 -22.56 12.48
CA ASP A 155 2.74 -23.39 13.58
C ASP A 155 1.34 -22.98 14.03
N ALA A 156 1.06 -21.68 14.12
CA ALA A 156 -0.23 -21.16 14.53
C ALA A 156 -1.31 -21.30 13.43
N ASP A 157 -0.92 -21.32 12.15
CA ASP A 157 -1.82 -21.30 10.97
C ASP A 157 -2.98 -20.30 11.14
N PRO A 158 -2.68 -18.99 11.27
CA PRO A 158 -3.67 -17.99 11.64
C PRO A 158 -4.60 -17.63 10.48
N SER A 159 -5.89 -17.44 10.77
CA SER A 159 -6.86 -16.90 9.81
C SER A 159 -6.56 -15.43 9.47
N THR A 160 -6.08 -14.67 10.46
CA THR A 160 -5.67 -13.27 10.31
C THR A 160 -4.43 -12.99 11.15
N VAL A 161 -3.50 -12.21 10.57
CA VAL A 161 -2.29 -11.73 11.25
C VAL A 161 -2.39 -10.22 11.45
N ILE A 162 -2.13 -9.76 12.66
CA ILE A 162 -2.01 -8.35 13.03
C ILE A 162 -0.56 -8.10 13.40
N VAL A 163 0.04 -7.07 12.83
CA VAL A 163 1.44 -6.73 13.07
C VAL A 163 1.52 -5.28 13.55
N ASP A 164 2.28 -5.06 14.62
CA ASP A 164 2.66 -3.71 15.05
C ASP A 164 3.46 -2.99 13.96
N TRP A 165 3.13 -1.73 13.71
CA TRP A 165 3.78 -0.89 12.71
C TRP A 165 5.31 -0.81 12.88
N PHE A 166 5.80 -0.78 14.13
CA PHE A 166 7.23 -0.71 14.44
C PHE A 166 7.93 -2.08 14.44
N PHE A 167 7.25 -3.14 13.99
CA PHE A 167 7.81 -4.51 13.94
C PHE A 167 7.97 -5.04 12.50
N PRO A 168 8.99 -4.56 11.75
CA PRO A 168 9.14 -4.84 10.33
C PRO A 168 9.41 -6.33 10.04
N GLN A 169 10.10 -7.05 10.93
CA GLN A 169 10.40 -8.47 10.80
C GLN A 169 9.11 -9.31 10.80
N GLY A 170 8.18 -9.04 11.72
CA GLY A 170 6.87 -9.69 11.77
C GLY A 170 6.05 -9.41 10.50
N ARG A 171 6.15 -8.21 9.94
CA ARG A 171 5.45 -7.84 8.69
C ARG A 171 6.05 -8.55 7.49
N ASP A 172 7.38 -8.62 7.40
CA ASP A 172 8.08 -9.37 6.36
C ASP A 172 7.71 -10.85 6.46
N ALA A 173 7.73 -11.44 7.65
CA ALA A 173 7.37 -12.85 7.88
C ALA A 173 5.93 -13.14 7.45
N ALA A 174 4.96 -12.31 7.87
CA ALA A 174 3.56 -12.44 7.47
C ALA A 174 3.37 -12.38 5.95
N TYR A 175 4.04 -11.45 5.25
CA TYR A 175 3.96 -11.35 3.79
C TYR A 175 4.55 -12.59 3.11
N ASN A 176 5.70 -13.08 3.58
CA ASN A 176 6.38 -14.22 2.96
C ASN A 176 5.70 -15.57 3.30
N ALA A 177 4.92 -15.63 4.39
CA ALA A 177 4.00 -16.72 4.70
C ALA A 177 2.68 -16.66 3.91
N GLY A 178 2.43 -15.60 3.14
CA GLY A 178 1.23 -15.46 2.30
C GLY A 178 0.05 -14.74 2.95
N HIS A 179 0.26 -14.08 4.11
CA HIS A 179 -0.79 -13.33 4.81
C HIS A 179 -0.77 -11.83 4.48
N ALA A 180 -1.94 -11.27 4.22
CA ALA A 180 -2.16 -9.82 4.16
C ALA A 180 -2.38 -9.28 5.57
N ALA A 181 -1.30 -9.04 6.32
CA ALA A 181 -1.40 -8.59 7.69
C ALA A 181 -2.12 -7.24 7.85
N ILE A 182 -2.99 -7.16 8.86
CA ILE A 182 -3.54 -5.91 9.39
C ILE A 182 -2.42 -5.18 10.11
N VAL A 183 -2.28 -3.88 9.87
CA VAL A 183 -1.26 -3.06 10.52
C VAL A 183 -1.89 -2.34 11.70
N LEU A 184 -1.37 -2.59 12.90
CA LEU A 184 -1.76 -1.89 14.12
C LEU A 184 -0.77 -0.76 14.40
N TYR A 185 -1.27 0.46 14.48
CA TYR A 185 -0.49 1.62 14.87
C TYR A 185 -0.56 1.81 16.37
N THR A 186 0.53 2.36 16.92
CA THR A 186 0.69 2.61 18.36
C THR A 186 0.78 4.11 18.66
N THR A 187 0.70 4.94 17.62
CA THR A 187 0.74 6.41 17.66
C THR A 187 -0.56 7.00 17.07
N SER A 188 -0.65 8.34 17.00
CA SER A 188 -1.85 9.04 16.54
C SER A 188 -2.21 8.74 15.07
N LEU A 189 -3.47 8.99 14.71
CA LEU A 189 -4.00 8.81 13.35
C LEU A 189 -3.20 9.60 12.31
N SER A 190 -2.65 10.75 12.68
CA SER A 190 -1.72 11.54 11.85
C SER A 190 -0.64 10.68 11.21
N HIS A 191 -0.06 9.72 11.93
CA HIS A 191 1.06 8.90 11.44
C HIS A 191 0.65 7.91 10.35
N VAL A 192 -0.65 7.64 10.20
CA VAL A 192 -1.19 6.77 9.15
C VAL A 192 -1.50 7.58 7.89
N VAL A 193 -2.22 8.69 8.04
CA VAL A 193 -2.88 9.38 6.91
C VAL A 193 -2.20 10.67 6.46
N TYR A 194 -1.15 11.13 7.15
CA TYR A 194 -0.48 12.42 6.85
C TYR A 194 -0.05 12.55 5.38
N GLY A 195 0.59 11.50 4.84
CA GLY A 195 1.07 11.50 3.45
C GLY A 195 -0.04 11.37 2.39
N LEU A 196 -1.28 11.08 2.79
CA LEU A 196 -2.41 10.81 1.89
C LEU A 196 -3.26 12.04 1.60
N GLN A 197 -3.01 13.14 2.30
CA GLN A 197 -3.89 14.30 2.25
C GLN A 197 -3.88 14.94 0.85
N PRO A 198 -5.05 15.23 0.26
CA PRO A 198 -5.15 15.74 -1.10
C PRO A 198 -4.51 17.12 -1.22
N ASN A 199 -4.23 17.54 -2.46
CA ASN A 199 -3.67 18.86 -2.78
C ASN A 199 -2.38 19.18 -2.01
N SER A 200 -1.60 18.13 -1.68
CA SER A 200 -0.38 18.22 -0.88
C SER A 200 -0.58 18.96 0.45
N ALA A 201 -1.73 18.77 1.11
CA ALA A 201 -2.05 19.45 2.38
C ALA A 201 -1.04 19.15 3.51
N TRP A 202 -0.29 18.04 3.43
CA TRP A 202 0.88 17.79 4.28
C TRP A 202 1.91 18.93 4.25
N ALA A 203 2.02 19.67 3.14
CA ALA A 203 3.02 20.72 2.99
C ALA A 203 2.62 22.03 3.70
N TRP A 204 1.33 22.40 3.61
CA TRP A 204 0.86 23.75 3.94
C TRP A 204 -0.26 23.81 4.98
N LYS A 205 -0.99 22.71 5.22
CA LYS A 205 -2.15 22.68 6.12
C LYS A 205 -1.82 22.07 7.48
N PHE A 206 -1.12 20.93 7.47
CA PHE A 206 -0.88 20.14 8.67
C PHE A 206 0.59 20.22 9.11
N PRO A 207 0.85 20.47 10.41
CA PRO A 207 2.21 20.48 10.93
C PRO A 207 2.82 19.08 10.82
N MET A 208 4.10 19.04 10.49
CA MET A 208 4.85 17.79 10.39
C MET A 208 5.10 17.19 11.77
N PRO A 209 4.88 15.88 11.94
CA PRO A 209 5.32 15.13 13.12
C PRO A 209 6.74 15.48 13.58
N GLY A 210 6.91 15.73 14.88
CA GLY A 210 8.21 16.08 15.49
C GLY A 210 8.64 17.54 15.39
N THR A 211 7.92 18.42 14.67
CA THR A 211 8.31 19.84 14.49
C THR A 211 7.73 20.82 15.48
N ASP A 212 6.87 20.39 16.42
CA ASP A 212 6.10 21.23 17.38
C ASP A 212 5.35 22.44 16.80
N PHE A 213 5.24 22.52 15.47
CA PHE A 213 4.55 23.60 14.80
C PHE A 213 3.07 23.61 15.17
N PRO A 214 2.47 24.80 15.38
CA PRO A 214 1.08 24.91 15.77
C PRO A 214 0.16 24.54 14.61
N TYR A 215 -1.07 24.18 14.96
CA TYR A 215 -2.18 24.00 14.04
C TYR A 215 -3.30 25.01 14.36
N PRO A 216 -3.88 25.72 13.36
CA PRO A 216 -3.52 25.72 11.93
C PRO A 216 -2.10 26.22 11.66
N LEU A 217 -1.45 25.67 10.62
CA LEU A 217 -0.07 26.00 10.31
C LEU A 217 0.06 27.48 9.87
N PRO A 218 0.86 28.31 10.58
CA PRO A 218 1.03 29.71 10.20
C PRO A 218 1.73 29.84 8.85
N TRP A 219 1.32 30.82 8.05
CA TRP A 219 1.85 31.00 6.68
C TRP A 219 3.38 31.09 6.63
N HIS A 220 4.00 31.73 7.62
CA HIS A 220 5.46 31.89 7.71
C HIS A 220 6.18 30.57 8.06
N ARG A 221 5.48 29.55 8.56
CA ARG A 221 6.01 28.21 8.85
C ARG A 221 5.82 27.21 7.70
N ILE A 222 4.94 27.50 6.73
CA ILE A 222 4.69 26.62 5.57
C ILE A 222 5.99 26.22 4.85
N PRO A 223 6.93 27.13 4.52
CA PRO A 223 8.16 26.74 3.84
C PRO A 223 9.03 25.79 4.68
N ALA A 224 9.14 26.06 5.98
CA ALA A 224 9.91 25.23 6.90
C ALA A 224 9.28 23.84 7.07
N ASN A 225 7.96 23.76 7.19
CA ASN A 225 7.19 22.52 7.28
C ASN A 225 7.33 21.66 6.01
N ALA A 226 7.07 22.23 4.84
CA ALA A 226 7.23 21.53 3.57
C ALA A 226 8.65 21.01 3.37
N MET A 227 9.65 21.83 3.74
CA MET A 227 11.05 21.44 3.66
C MET A 227 11.41 20.33 4.67
N ALA A 228 10.83 20.37 5.87
CA ALA A 228 10.97 19.31 6.87
C ALA A 228 10.54 17.96 6.27
N VAL A 229 9.35 17.93 5.65
CA VAL A 229 8.79 16.70 5.09
C VAL A 229 9.64 16.19 3.92
N ILE A 230 10.00 17.06 2.99
CA ILE A 230 10.81 16.70 1.81
C ILE A 230 12.18 16.18 2.25
N LYS A 231 12.82 16.82 3.23
CA LYS A 231 14.13 16.38 3.72
C LYS A 231 14.05 15.10 4.53
N ALA A 232 13.07 14.91 5.41
CA ALA A 232 12.89 13.64 6.09
C ALA A 232 12.63 12.49 5.09
N ALA A 233 11.81 12.72 4.07
CA ALA A 233 11.59 11.75 3.00
C ALA A 233 12.87 11.45 2.20
N LYS A 234 13.72 12.44 1.96
CA LYS A 234 15.03 12.25 1.31
C LYS A 234 15.99 11.48 2.21
N MET A 235 16.09 11.85 3.48
CA MET A 235 16.93 11.20 4.49
C MET A 235 16.56 9.73 4.64
N TYR A 236 15.27 9.43 4.69
CA TYR A 236 14.77 8.06 4.68
C TYR A 236 15.34 7.27 3.50
N ARG A 237 15.17 7.76 2.26
CA ARG A 237 15.63 7.09 1.03
C ARG A 237 17.15 6.95 0.92
N SER A 238 17.91 7.78 1.63
CA SER A 238 19.37 7.76 1.66
C SER A 238 19.94 7.15 2.94
N SER A 239 19.11 6.60 3.83
CA SER A 239 19.56 6.02 5.09
C SER A 239 20.46 4.81 4.81
N LYS A 240 21.67 4.81 5.39
CA LYS A 240 22.60 3.67 5.32
C LYS A 240 21.94 2.44 5.91
N ARG A 241 21.24 2.60 7.04
CA ARG A 241 20.57 1.51 7.73
C ARG A 241 19.46 0.89 6.91
N GLN A 242 18.68 1.72 6.22
CA GLN A 242 17.68 1.22 5.27
C GLN A 242 18.33 0.41 4.15
N CYS A 243 19.46 0.89 3.61
CA CYS A 243 20.20 0.15 2.60
C CYS A 243 20.69 -1.20 3.13
N GLU A 244 21.27 -1.25 4.34
CA GLU A 244 21.72 -2.50 4.98
C GLU A 244 20.58 -3.50 5.13
N ILE A 245 19.44 -3.12 5.73
CA ILE A 245 18.29 -4.02 5.90
C ILE A 245 17.75 -4.46 4.54
N ARG A 246 17.71 -3.55 3.56
CA ARG A 246 17.33 -3.92 2.19
C ARG A 246 18.29 -4.96 1.61
N ASP A 247 19.60 -4.81 1.81
CA ASP A 247 20.61 -5.72 1.31
C ASP A 247 20.54 -7.09 2.00
N TRP A 248 20.22 -7.14 3.30
CA TRP A 248 19.92 -8.39 4.01
C TRP A 248 18.67 -9.07 3.44
N ARG A 249 17.59 -8.31 3.22
CA ARG A 249 16.36 -8.83 2.58
C ARG A 249 16.64 -9.37 1.17
N ILE A 250 17.54 -8.73 0.42
CA ILE A 250 17.99 -9.20 -0.90
C ILE A 250 18.73 -10.54 -0.75
N LYS A 251 19.72 -10.58 0.13
CA LYS A 251 20.58 -11.74 0.39
C LYS A 251 19.78 -12.96 0.85
N HIS A 252 18.79 -12.76 1.72
CA HIS A 252 17.93 -13.81 2.28
C HIS A 252 16.62 -14.02 1.52
N HIS A 253 16.48 -13.42 0.33
CA HIS A 253 15.32 -13.59 -0.55
C HIS A 253 13.95 -13.20 0.05
N ILE A 254 13.93 -12.32 1.05
CA ILE A 254 12.72 -11.79 1.67
C ILE A 254 11.97 -10.92 0.63
N GLN A 255 10.75 -11.32 0.31
CA GLN A 255 9.87 -10.62 -0.62
C GLN A 255 9.07 -9.52 0.07
N GLY A 256 8.39 -8.69 -0.73
CA GLY A 256 7.54 -7.62 -0.24
C GLY A 256 8.22 -6.25 -0.20
N ARG A 257 7.42 -5.19 -0.09
CA ARG A 257 7.93 -3.82 0.05
C ARG A 257 8.47 -3.65 1.47
N PHE A 258 9.57 -2.90 1.59
CA PHE A 258 10.17 -2.59 2.88
C PHE A 258 9.14 -1.91 3.79
N ALA A 259 8.93 -2.45 4.99
CA ALA A 259 7.81 -2.13 5.88
C ALA A 259 7.63 -0.62 6.11
N PHE A 260 8.73 0.09 6.34
CA PHE A 260 8.70 1.52 6.66
C PHE A 260 8.47 2.45 5.46
N ALA A 261 8.48 1.92 4.23
CA ALA A 261 8.42 2.77 3.04
C ALA A 261 7.00 3.28 2.74
N ASP A 262 6.00 2.81 3.49
CA ASP A 262 4.57 3.08 3.30
C ASP A 262 3.83 3.10 4.64
N ALA A 263 3.67 4.29 5.22
CA ALA A 263 2.83 4.51 6.40
C ALA A 263 1.36 4.16 6.19
N TRP A 264 0.92 3.92 4.96
CA TRP A 264 -0.41 3.39 4.63
C TRP A 264 -0.35 2.56 3.35
N ARG A 265 -1.26 1.60 3.22
CA ARG A 265 -1.36 0.65 2.11
C ARG A 265 -2.83 0.42 1.71
N PRO A 266 -3.22 0.60 0.44
CA PRO A 266 -4.59 0.32 -0.01
C PRO A 266 -4.92 -1.17 -0.14
N ASP A 267 -3.94 -2.07 -0.04
CA ASP A 267 -4.17 -3.52 -0.12
C ASP A 267 -4.29 -4.18 1.26
N ARG A 268 -4.40 -3.39 2.34
CA ARG A 268 -4.42 -3.85 3.73
C ARG A 268 -5.33 -2.99 4.60
N PHE A 269 -5.83 -3.57 5.69
CA PHE A 269 -6.55 -2.84 6.71
C PHE A 269 -5.58 -2.26 7.76
N HIS A 270 -5.87 -1.07 8.26
CA HIS A 270 -5.06 -0.33 9.24
C HIS A 270 -5.90 0.02 10.45
N LEU A 271 -5.39 -0.23 11.64
CA LEU A 271 -6.02 0.12 12.91
C LEU A 271 -5.23 1.24 13.57
N ALA A 272 -5.85 2.40 13.78
CA ALA A 272 -5.27 3.50 14.54
C ALA A 272 -5.89 3.53 15.94
N PRO A 273 -5.08 3.72 17.00
CA PRO A 273 -5.53 3.60 18.39
C PRO A 273 -6.24 4.86 18.90
N GLY A 274 -6.32 5.94 18.10
CA GLY A 274 -6.95 7.21 18.44
C GLY A 274 -8.30 7.43 17.74
N LEU A 275 -9.13 8.31 18.30
CA LEU A 275 -10.31 8.85 17.64
C LEU A 275 -9.92 9.88 16.57
N LYS A 276 -10.71 9.97 15.51
CA LYS A 276 -10.52 10.99 14.47
C LYS A 276 -10.70 12.40 15.03
N GLU A 277 -11.62 12.56 15.96
CA GLU A 277 -11.98 13.81 16.62
C GLU A 277 -10.89 14.33 17.56
N LEU A 278 -9.98 13.45 17.99
CA LEU A 278 -8.84 13.80 18.85
C LEU A 278 -7.55 14.08 18.04
N ASP A 279 -7.66 14.17 16.73
CA ASP A 279 -6.55 14.48 15.82
C ASP A 279 -6.89 15.70 14.94
N TRP A 280 -5.96 16.11 14.10
CA TRP A 280 -6.21 17.14 13.08
C TRP A 280 -7.27 16.64 12.09
N PRO A 281 -8.01 17.54 11.42
CA PRO A 281 -9.12 17.18 10.52
C PRO A 281 -8.62 16.58 9.20
N PHE A 282 -8.04 15.39 9.28
CA PHE A 282 -7.53 14.60 8.19
C PHE A 282 -8.66 13.90 7.43
N GLU A 283 -8.46 13.73 6.14
CA GLU A 283 -9.21 12.77 5.34
C GLU A 283 -8.68 11.36 5.65
N VAL A 284 -9.61 10.45 5.98
CA VAL A 284 -9.31 9.09 6.43
C VAL A 284 -9.88 8.12 5.40
N PRO A 285 -9.03 7.32 4.73
CA PRO A 285 -9.48 6.27 3.81
C PRO A 285 -10.34 5.20 4.50
N GLU A 286 -11.23 4.54 3.76
CA GLU A 286 -12.15 3.52 4.29
C GLU A 286 -11.44 2.32 4.96
N ASN A 287 -10.18 2.05 4.60
CA ASN A 287 -9.39 0.97 5.15
C ASN A 287 -8.55 1.34 6.37
N VAL A 288 -8.72 2.56 6.89
CA VAL A 288 -8.13 3.00 8.14
C VAL A 288 -9.27 3.15 9.13
N LEU A 289 -9.25 2.35 10.19
CA LEU A 289 -10.20 2.45 11.29
C LEU A 289 -9.56 3.21 12.46
N PRO A 290 -9.94 4.47 12.70
CA PRO A 290 -9.62 5.16 13.94
C PRO A 290 -10.50 4.56 15.05
N CYS A 291 -9.93 3.64 15.81
CA CYS A 291 -10.67 2.85 16.79
C CYS A 291 -10.79 3.55 18.15
N GLY A 292 -10.05 4.64 18.40
CA GLY A 292 -9.59 4.96 19.74
C GLY A 292 -10.58 5.52 20.77
N PRO A 293 -10.07 5.87 21.97
CA PRO A 293 -8.77 5.44 22.47
C PRO A 293 -8.75 3.93 22.78
N ILE A 294 -7.72 3.20 22.34
CA ILE A 294 -7.50 1.81 22.74
C ILE A 294 -6.66 1.81 24.02
N LEU A 295 -7.28 1.54 25.16
CA LEU A 295 -6.61 1.47 26.47
C LEU A 295 -6.63 0.07 27.05
N LEU A 296 -5.53 -0.27 27.73
CA LEU A 296 -5.36 -1.51 28.49
C LEU A 296 -6.33 -1.51 29.70
N PRO A 297 -7.19 -2.53 29.86
CA PRO A 297 -7.98 -2.66 31.07
C PRO A 297 -7.06 -2.99 32.25
N VAL A 298 -7.32 -2.35 33.38
CA VAL A 298 -6.48 -2.43 34.59
C VAL A 298 -7.36 -2.75 35.79
N ALA A 299 -6.82 -3.50 36.76
CA ALA A 299 -7.48 -3.67 38.05
C ALA A 299 -7.53 -2.33 38.81
N SER A 300 -8.43 -2.23 39.79
CA SER A 300 -8.56 -1.01 40.60
C SER A 300 -7.26 -0.67 41.35
N ALA A 301 -7.00 0.61 41.61
CA ALA A 301 -5.86 1.02 42.43
C ALA A 301 -5.86 0.31 43.80
N LYS A 302 -7.03 0.21 44.44
CA LYS A 302 -7.24 -0.50 45.70
C LYS A 302 -6.82 -1.97 45.69
N SER A 303 -7.10 -2.71 44.61
CA SER A 303 -6.73 -4.13 44.53
C SER A 303 -5.24 -4.33 44.27
N GLN A 304 -4.60 -3.40 43.58
CA GLN A 304 -3.18 -3.46 43.25
C GLN A 304 -2.27 -2.99 44.40
N ASP A 305 -2.66 -1.89 45.05
CA ASP A 305 -1.96 -1.32 46.20
C ASP A 305 -2.94 -0.56 47.11
N PRO A 306 -3.52 -1.23 48.13
CA PRO A 306 -4.46 -0.62 49.06
C PRO A 306 -3.88 0.57 49.84
N GLU A 307 -2.56 0.63 50.02
CA GLU A 307 -1.91 1.71 50.76
C GLU A 307 -1.82 2.96 49.90
N LEU A 308 -1.37 2.81 48.64
CA LEU A 308 -1.33 3.92 47.70
C LEU A 308 -2.73 4.42 47.37
N ASP A 309 -3.72 3.53 47.22
CA ASP A 309 -5.13 3.90 47.03
C ASP A 309 -5.66 4.76 48.19
N ARG A 310 -5.39 4.35 49.44
CA ARG A 310 -5.77 5.14 50.62
C ARG A 310 -5.09 6.51 50.62
N TRP A 311 -3.80 6.56 50.28
CA TRP A 311 -3.05 7.80 50.22
C TRP A 311 -3.56 8.76 49.15
N LEU A 312 -3.94 8.25 47.97
CA LEU A 312 -4.54 9.04 46.88
C LEU A 312 -5.88 9.68 47.29
N HIS A 313 -6.63 9.05 48.19
CA HIS A 313 -7.91 9.58 48.68
C HIS A 313 -7.77 10.62 49.80
N ASN A 314 -6.56 10.91 50.26
CA ASN A 314 -6.34 11.92 51.29
C ASN A 314 -6.51 13.35 50.73
N ALA A 315 -6.09 13.57 49.48
CA ALA A 315 -6.12 14.89 48.87
C ALA A 315 -6.04 14.84 47.33
N PRO A 316 -6.46 15.93 46.64
CA PRO A 316 -6.22 16.09 45.22
C PRO A 316 -4.73 15.94 44.88
N THR A 317 -4.41 15.13 43.88
CA THR A 317 -3.03 14.75 43.57
C THR A 317 -2.59 15.22 42.18
N VAL A 318 -1.35 15.73 42.08
CA VAL A 318 -0.63 15.90 40.81
C VAL A 318 0.24 14.67 40.56
N LEU A 319 0.00 13.98 39.44
CA LEU A 319 0.77 12.79 39.04
C LEU A 319 1.86 13.16 38.03
N VAL A 320 3.13 12.97 38.39
CA VAL A 320 4.27 13.11 37.48
C VAL A 320 4.73 11.74 37.00
N ASN A 321 4.47 11.44 35.72
CA ASN A 321 4.84 10.18 35.08
C ASN A 321 5.28 10.40 33.63
N LEU A 322 6.59 10.37 33.41
CA LEU A 322 7.21 10.57 32.09
C LEU A 322 7.30 9.26 31.26
N GLY A 323 6.53 8.24 31.61
CA GLY A 323 6.41 7.00 30.84
C GLY A 323 7.48 5.96 31.20
N THR A 324 7.72 5.02 30.29
CA THR A 324 8.68 3.91 30.49
C THR A 324 10.01 4.12 29.78
N LEU A 325 10.05 5.00 28.77
CA LEU A 325 11.24 5.27 27.95
C LEU A 325 11.99 6.53 28.37
N CYS A 326 11.37 7.40 29.19
CA CYS A 326 12.01 8.61 29.69
C CYS A 326 12.55 8.37 31.10
N THR A 327 13.87 8.40 31.23
CA THR A 327 14.57 8.59 32.50
C THR A 327 15.14 10.00 32.49
N PRO A 328 14.58 10.94 33.28
CA PRO A 328 15.11 12.29 33.37
C PRO A 328 16.61 12.27 33.65
N ASP A 329 17.35 13.20 33.05
CA ASP A 329 18.71 13.44 33.50
C ASP A 329 18.69 14.12 34.89
N PRO A 330 19.81 14.11 35.63
CA PRO A 330 19.84 14.65 36.99
C PRO A 330 19.40 16.12 37.07
N ARG A 331 19.75 16.90 36.03
CA ARG A 331 19.42 18.34 35.97
C ARG A 331 17.93 18.54 35.73
N ASP A 332 17.35 17.79 34.80
CA ASP A 332 15.91 17.82 34.55
C ASP A 332 15.13 17.32 35.77
N ALA A 333 15.59 16.28 36.46
CA ALA A 333 14.99 15.84 37.73
C ALA A 333 15.00 16.96 38.77
N MET A 334 16.12 17.66 38.95
CA MET A 334 16.21 18.81 39.86
C MET A 334 15.29 19.97 39.46
N ASN A 335 15.17 20.25 38.16
CA ASN A 335 14.24 21.27 37.66
C ASN A 335 12.77 20.89 37.89
N ILE A 336 12.42 19.61 37.72
CA ILE A 336 11.08 19.09 38.02
C ILE A 336 10.80 19.21 39.53
N GLY A 337 11.73 18.77 40.39
CA GLY A 337 11.59 18.89 41.84
C GLY A 337 11.41 20.34 42.29
N SER A 338 12.20 21.27 41.73
CA SER A 338 12.09 22.70 42.01
C SER A 338 10.74 23.29 41.58
N ALA A 339 10.21 22.84 40.43
CA ALA A 339 8.90 23.27 39.96
C ALA A 339 7.75 22.76 40.85
N LEU A 340 7.85 21.50 41.30
CA LEU A 340 6.88 20.90 42.23
C LEU A 340 6.91 21.60 43.59
N LYS A 341 8.11 21.95 44.08
CA LYS A 341 8.23 22.75 45.30
C LYS A 341 7.56 24.12 45.14
N ALA A 342 7.85 24.82 44.05
CA ALA A 342 7.24 26.13 43.78
C ALA A 342 5.70 26.05 43.65
N LEU A 343 5.16 24.97 43.08
CA LEU A 343 3.73 24.71 43.04
C LEU A 343 3.15 24.56 44.46
N LEU A 344 3.77 23.73 45.30
CA LEU A 344 3.31 23.48 46.67
C LEU A 344 3.41 24.75 47.54
N ASP A 345 4.52 25.47 47.46
CA ASP A 345 4.73 26.73 48.20
C ASP A 345 3.73 27.83 47.78
N SER A 346 3.26 27.81 46.52
CA SER A 346 2.33 28.81 45.97
C SER A 346 0.87 28.36 45.99
N TRP A 347 0.55 27.18 46.51
CA TRP A 347 -0.81 26.65 46.52
C TRP A 347 -1.68 27.37 47.56
N VAL A 348 -2.81 27.94 47.12
CA VAL A 348 -3.76 28.69 47.96
C VAL A 348 -5.14 28.04 48.00
N GLY A 349 -5.25 26.75 47.63
CA GLY A 349 -6.53 26.05 47.61
C GLY A 349 -6.99 25.60 49.01
N ASP A 350 -8.30 25.45 49.19
CA ASP A 350 -8.92 25.06 50.47
C ASP A 350 -8.53 23.65 50.95
N ALA A 351 -8.13 22.77 50.03
CA ALA A 351 -7.65 21.42 50.32
C ALA A 351 -6.15 21.32 50.13
N GLN A 352 -5.49 20.50 50.95
CA GLN A 352 -4.07 20.16 50.79
C GLN A 352 -3.83 19.53 49.40
N LEU A 353 -2.77 19.92 48.71
CA LEU A 353 -2.39 19.35 47.41
C LEU A 353 -1.31 18.28 47.61
N GLN A 354 -1.47 17.11 46.98
CA GLN A 354 -0.48 16.03 46.98
C GLN A 354 0.30 15.94 45.66
N VAL A 355 1.50 15.37 45.71
CA VAL A 355 2.31 15.07 44.52
C VAL A 355 2.76 13.62 44.55
N LEU A 356 2.47 12.89 43.47
CA LEU A 356 2.95 11.54 43.24
C LEU A 356 3.89 11.54 42.04
N TRP A 357 5.15 11.18 42.23
CA TRP A 357 6.16 11.27 41.18
C TRP A 357 6.91 9.96 40.96
N LYS A 358 6.85 9.47 39.71
CA LYS A 358 7.71 8.40 39.21
C LYS A 358 9.07 8.95 38.78
N LEU A 359 10.13 8.58 39.48
CA LEU A 359 11.51 8.97 39.17
C LEU A 359 12.40 7.73 39.00
N PRO A 360 12.46 7.13 37.80
CA PRO A 360 13.25 5.94 37.54
C PRO A 360 14.74 6.28 37.34
N LYS A 361 15.62 5.36 37.74
CA LYS A 361 17.07 5.45 37.53
C LYS A 361 17.48 4.93 36.15
N HIS A 362 18.34 5.67 35.42
CA HIS A 362 18.94 5.16 34.18
C HIS A 362 20.11 4.21 34.47
N SER A 363 20.38 3.26 33.56
CA SER A 363 21.47 2.28 33.71
C SER A 363 22.88 2.90 33.75
N LEU A 364 23.02 4.14 33.27
CA LEU A 364 24.27 4.90 33.26
C LEU A 364 24.42 5.84 34.48
N ASP A 365 23.39 5.95 35.33
CA ASP A 365 23.40 6.84 36.49
C ASP A 365 24.00 6.15 37.72
N CYS A 366 24.75 6.89 38.55
CA CYS A 366 25.24 6.39 39.84
C CYS A 366 24.13 6.39 40.91
N ASP A 367 24.34 5.68 42.03
CA ASP A 367 23.30 5.49 43.06
C ASP A 367 22.82 6.79 43.71
N HIS A 368 23.70 7.79 43.84
CA HIS A 368 23.41 9.05 44.54
C HIS A 368 22.73 10.13 43.66
N VAL A 369 22.45 9.85 42.38
CA VAL A 369 21.99 10.86 41.40
C VAL A 369 20.73 11.61 41.79
N TYR A 370 19.87 11.03 42.62
CA TYR A 370 18.60 11.64 43.02
C TYR A 370 18.58 12.19 44.46
N GLU A 371 19.69 12.10 45.21
CA GLU A 371 19.74 12.57 46.61
C GLU A 371 19.41 14.07 46.72
N GLU A 372 19.96 14.89 45.81
CA GLU A 372 19.69 16.34 45.80
C GLU A 372 18.19 16.66 45.63
N VAL A 373 17.48 15.87 44.83
CA VAL A 373 16.04 16.03 44.59
C VAL A 373 15.23 15.60 45.82
N LEU A 374 15.64 14.50 46.46
CA LEU A 374 15.01 14.02 47.69
C LEU A 374 15.23 15.03 48.84
N ASP A 375 16.41 15.63 48.92
CA ASP A 375 16.75 16.65 49.90
C ASP A 375 15.96 17.94 49.69
N LEU A 376 15.77 18.36 48.43
CA LEU A 376 14.96 19.53 48.07
C LEU A 376 13.50 19.42 48.55
N LEU A 377 12.92 18.22 48.50
CA LEU A 377 11.52 17.95 48.86
C LEU A 377 11.38 17.21 50.20
N ARG A 378 12.44 17.21 51.03
CA ARG A 378 12.50 16.40 52.26
C ARG A 378 11.34 16.69 53.20
N VAL A 379 11.04 17.98 53.41
CA VAL A 379 9.97 18.42 54.32
C VAL A 379 8.61 17.91 53.86
N GLU A 380 8.33 17.99 52.56
CA GLU A 380 7.08 17.58 51.96
C GLU A 380 6.95 16.05 51.88
N ILE A 381 8.06 15.33 51.72
CA ILE A 381 8.12 13.87 51.78
C ILE A 381 7.85 13.36 53.20
N GLU A 382 8.52 13.93 54.21
CA GLU A 382 8.33 13.57 55.63
C GLU A 382 6.91 13.90 56.11
N ALA A 383 6.31 14.98 55.60
CA ALA A 383 4.91 15.32 55.84
C ALA A 383 3.91 14.40 55.10
N GLY A 384 4.38 13.51 54.22
CA GLY A 384 3.55 12.60 53.44
C GLY A 384 2.76 13.26 52.30
N VAL A 385 3.10 14.50 51.94
CA VAL A 385 2.47 15.29 50.87
C VAL A 385 3.04 14.92 49.51
N VAL A 386 4.35 14.61 49.46
CA VAL A 386 5.07 14.18 48.26
C VAL A 386 5.45 12.71 48.42
N ARG A 387 5.14 11.88 47.41
CA ARG A 387 5.64 10.51 47.29
C ARG A 387 6.43 10.35 46.00
N ILE A 388 7.70 9.97 46.13
CA ILE A 388 8.59 9.67 45.00
C ILE A 388 8.88 8.17 45.00
N GLN A 389 8.68 7.51 43.87
CA GLN A 389 9.01 6.10 43.69
C GLN A 389 9.70 5.88 42.34
N SER A 390 10.62 4.93 42.26
CA SER A 390 11.27 4.58 40.99
C SER A 390 10.29 3.90 40.02
N TRP A 391 9.35 3.13 40.58
CA TRP A 391 8.29 2.45 39.84
C TRP A 391 7.04 2.26 40.70
N PHE A 392 5.87 2.41 40.09
CA PHE A 392 4.59 2.18 40.76
C PHE A 392 4.12 0.75 40.54
N LYS A 393 3.58 0.12 41.59
CA LYS A 393 2.86 -1.15 41.47
C LYS A 393 1.54 -0.97 40.74
N VAL A 394 0.82 0.10 41.07
CA VAL A 394 -0.46 0.48 40.45
C VAL A 394 -0.22 1.01 39.04
N GLU A 395 -1.02 0.60 38.05
CA GLU A 395 -0.93 1.19 36.72
C GLU A 395 -1.39 2.66 36.70
N PRO A 396 -0.79 3.52 35.84
CA PRO A 396 -1.18 4.92 35.71
C PRO A 396 -2.67 5.12 35.41
N LEU A 397 -3.25 4.29 34.54
CA LEU A 397 -4.68 4.36 34.22
C LEU A 397 -5.55 4.11 35.46
N ALA A 398 -5.18 3.16 36.32
CA ALA A 398 -5.92 2.86 37.54
C ALA A 398 -5.87 4.04 38.53
N MET A 399 -4.73 4.74 38.61
CA MET A 399 -4.62 5.99 39.40
C MET A 399 -5.54 7.07 38.86
N LEU A 400 -5.58 7.28 37.54
CA LEU A 400 -6.46 8.26 36.90
C LEU A 400 -7.94 7.94 37.14
N GLN A 401 -8.31 6.66 37.15
CA GLN A 401 -9.68 6.19 37.40
C GLN A 401 -10.16 6.41 38.84
N THR A 402 -9.27 6.67 39.81
CA THR A 402 -9.68 7.03 41.19
C THR A 402 -10.41 8.38 41.25
N GLY A 403 -10.22 9.24 40.25
CA GLY A 403 -10.74 10.61 40.25
C GLY A 403 -9.98 11.59 41.16
N GLN A 404 -8.93 11.14 41.85
CA GLN A 404 -8.12 11.97 42.75
C GLN A 404 -6.97 12.68 42.03
N ILE A 405 -6.55 12.19 40.87
CA ILE A 405 -5.56 12.88 40.03
C ILE A 405 -6.23 14.07 39.35
N ILE A 406 -5.86 15.28 39.74
CA ILE A 406 -6.43 16.53 39.19
C ILE A 406 -5.59 17.15 38.07
N CYS A 407 -4.34 16.71 37.92
CA CYS A 407 -3.44 17.10 36.85
C CYS A 407 -2.39 16.01 36.67
N THR A 408 -2.03 15.71 35.44
CA THR A 408 -0.93 14.78 35.15
C THR A 408 0.17 15.44 34.32
N VAL A 409 1.40 15.34 34.82
CA VAL A 409 2.62 15.72 34.12
C VAL A 409 3.15 14.50 33.38
N HIS A 410 3.23 14.55 32.06
CA HIS A 410 3.69 13.43 31.26
C HIS A 410 4.47 13.88 30.02
N HIS A 411 5.25 12.97 29.45
CA HIS A 411 6.06 13.25 28.27
C HIS A 411 5.25 13.42 26.97
N GLY A 412 3.96 13.05 26.94
CA GLY A 412 3.11 13.23 25.75
C GLY A 412 3.06 12.02 24.81
N GLY A 413 3.56 10.86 25.23
CA GLY A 413 3.37 9.62 24.48
C GLY A 413 1.88 9.26 24.36
N ALA A 414 1.53 8.61 23.25
CA ALA A 414 0.13 8.35 22.88
C ALA A 414 -0.70 7.69 23.99
N ASN A 415 -0.19 6.64 24.64
CA ASN A 415 -0.93 5.97 25.73
C ASN A 415 -1.23 6.92 26.90
N SER A 416 -0.22 7.60 27.44
CA SER A 416 -0.42 8.52 28.57
C SER A 416 -1.37 9.67 28.22
N TRP A 417 -1.30 10.17 26.99
CA TRP A 417 -2.22 11.21 26.52
C TRP A 417 -3.66 10.69 26.43
N TYR A 418 -3.86 9.49 25.88
CA TYR A 418 -5.18 8.87 25.78
C TYR A 418 -5.76 8.44 27.15
N GLU A 419 -4.93 7.95 28.07
CA GLU A 419 -5.32 7.60 29.44
C GLU A 419 -5.84 8.83 30.19
N ALA A 420 -5.15 9.97 30.09
CA ALA A 420 -5.53 11.21 30.77
C ALA A 420 -6.82 11.82 30.19
N ILE A 421 -6.92 11.95 28.86
CA ILE A 421 -8.09 12.56 28.21
C ILE A 421 -9.35 11.70 28.37
N GLN A 422 -9.24 10.37 28.32
CA GLN A 422 -10.38 9.47 28.57
C GLN A 422 -10.89 9.58 30.02
N ASN A 423 -10.04 9.99 30.97
CA ASN A 423 -10.42 10.21 32.36
C ASN A 423 -10.73 11.67 32.70
N GLY A 424 -10.71 12.57 31.72
CA GLY A 424 -11.01 13.99 31.92
C GLY A 424 -10.00 14.71 32.80
N VAL A 425 -8.75 14.25 32.81
CA VAL A 425 -7.67 14.80 33.61
C VAL A 425 -6.87 15.80 32.76
N PRO A 426 -6.69 17.06 33.23
CA PRO A 426 -5.83 18.04 32.59
C PRO A 426 -4.37 17.62 32.44
N HIS A 427 -3.74 18.12 31.38
CA HIS A 427 -2.40 17.72 30.98
C HIS A 427 -1.37 18.83 31.22
N VAL A 428 -0.19 18.44 31.69
CA VAL A 428 1.04 19.24 31.64
C VAL A 428 2.07 18.42 30.88
N VAL A 429 2.38 18.83 29.65
CA VAL A 429 3.14 17.98 28.73
C VAL A 429 4.58 18.46 28.64
N LEU A 430 5.51 17.55 28.88
CA LEU A 430 6.96 17.73 28.74
C LEU A 430 7.48 16.89 27.56
N PRO A 431 7.15 17.23 26.29
CA PRO A 431 7.61 16.46 25.15
C PRO A 431 9.14 16.51 24.99
N GLY A 432 9.70 15.36 24.58
CA GLY A 432 11.12 15.24 24.26
C GLY A 432 11.41 14.70 22.86
N TRP A 433 10.44 14.10 22.16
CA TRP A 433 10.65 13.48 20.86
C TRP A 433 9.37 13.35 20.01
N GLN A 434 9.54 13.34 18.69
CA GLN A 434 8.56 12.90 17.68
C GLN A 434 7.09 13.24 17.97
N ASP A 435 6.24 12.22 18.14
CA ASP A 435 4.80 12.31 18.35
C ASP A 435 4.43 13.03 19.64
N CYS A 436 5.32 13.04 20.62
CA CYS A 436 5.08 13.75 21.88
C CYS A 436 4.91 15.25 21.65
N TYR A 437 5.67 15.83 20.71
CA TYR A 437 5.51 17.24 20.34
C TYR A 437 4.13 17.51 19.71
N GLU A 438 3.62 16.59 18.89
CA GLU A 438 2.26 16.72 18.33
C GLU A 438 1.20 16.70 19.44
N ASN A 439 1.31 15.77 20.39
CA ASN A 439 0.36 15.67 21.50
C ASN A 439 0.44 16.86 22.46
N ALA A 440 1.62 17.46 22.66
CA ALA A 440 1.77 18.70 23.41
C ALA A 440 1.06 19.87 22.71
N VAL A 441 1.20 20.00 21.40
CA VAL A 441 0.48 21.02 20.60
C VAL A 441 -1.04 20.76 20.60
N ARG A 442 -1.48 19.50 20.45
CA ARG A 442 -2.90 19.11 20.57
C ARG A 442 -3.48 19.48 21.92
N THR A 443 -2.72 19.26 22.99
CA THR A 443 -3.12 19.59 24.36
C THR A 443 -3.49 21.06 24.51
N GLU A 444 -2.67 21.97 23.99
CA GLU A 444 -2.97 23.40 24.00
C GLU A 444 -4.12 23.74 23.05
N ALA A 445 -4.15 23.16 21.85
CA ALA A 445 -5.17 23.43 20.83
C ALA A 445 -6.58 23.02 21.29
N PHE A 446 -6.70 21.91 22.03
CA PHE A 446 -7.95 21.48 22.63
C PHE A 446 -8.30 22.22 23.92
N GLY A 447 -7.38 23.00 24.49
CA GLY A 447 -7.60 23.69 25.76
C GLY A 447 -7.71 22.75 26.95
N ILE A 448 -7.01 21.60 26.92
CA ILE A 448 -7.03 20.58 27.98
C ILE A 448 -5.74 20.56 28.81
N GLY A 449 -4.78 21.45 28.51
CA GLY A 449 -3.54 21.54 29.25
C GLY A 449 -2.54 22.52 28.67
N VAL A 450 -1.27 22.34 29.06
CA VAL A 450 -0.14 23.21 28.67
C VAL A 450 1.05 22.38 28.17
N TYR A 451 1.72 22.87 27.13
CA TYR A 451 3.05 22.42 26.71
C TYR A 451 4.10 23.14 27.58
N ALA A 452 4.66 22.43 28.55
CA ALA A 452 5.34 22.98 29.73
C ALA A 452 6.87 23.08 29.65
N ASN A 453 7.46 22.77 28.49
CA ASN A 453 8.87 23.00 28.20
C ASN A 453 9.09 23.56 26.77
N LYS A 454 8.18 24.40 26.27
CA LYS A 454 8.27 24.94 24.90
C LYS A 454 9.56 25.74 24.66
N LEU A 455 10.10 26.40 25.68
CA LEU A 455 11.35 27.17 25.60
C LEU A 455 12.60 26.31 25.86
N SER A 456 12.43 25.18 26.55
CA SER A 456 13.53 24.35 27.05
C SER A 456 13.60 22.95 26.44
N ALA A 457 12.64 22.57 25.61
CA ALA A 457 12.53 21.25 24.99
C ALA A 457 13.81 20.88 24.20
N PRO A 458 14.32 19.64 24.38
CA PRO A 458 13.67 18.52 25.05
C PRO A 458 13.89 18.48 26.58
N GLY A 459 14.66 19.41 27.15
CA GLY A 459 14.91 19.49 28.60
C GLY A 459 13.78 20.19 29.35
N VAL A 460 13.99 20.47 30.64
CA VAL A 460 13.00 21.10 31.51
C VAL A 460 13.56 22.35 32.16
N ASN A 461 12.78 23.44 32.19
CA ASN A 461 13.04 24.61 33.00
C ASN A 461 12.10 24.66 34.21
N ALA A 462 12.64 24.82 35.42
CA ALA A 462 11.86 24.79 36.66
C ALA A 462 10.74 25.85 36.70
N ARG A 463 11.03 27.08 36.28
CA ARG A 463 10.06 28.18 36.30
C ARG A 463 8.97 27.98 35.26
N GLU A 464 9.35 27.59 34.04
CA GLU A 464 8.40 27.29 32.96
C GLU A 464 7.40 26.19 33.37
N LEU A 465 7.89 25.13 34.01
CA LEU A 465 7.05 24.03 34.50
C LEU A 465 6.19 24.47 35.70
N ALA A 466 6.73 25.24 36.64
CA ALA A 466 5.96 25.75 37.78
C ALA A 466 4.79 26.64 37.32
N ASP A 467 5.06 27.58 36.40
CA ASP A 467 4.05 28.46 35.82
C ASP A 467 2.98 27.65 35.08
N ALA A 468 3.38 26.60 34.34
CA ALA A 468 2.44 25.70 33.67
C ALA A 468 1.57 24.90 34.65
N LEU A 469 2.15 24.39 35.73
CA LEU A 469 1.44 23.66 36.78
C LEU A 469 0.43 24.56 37.49
N LEU A 470 0.85 25.74 37.95
CA LEU A 470 -0.04 26.72 38.59
C LEU A 470 -1.18 27.12 37.66
N LYS A 471 -0.89 27.32 36.37
CA LYS A 471 -1.90 27.64 35.37
C LYS A 471 -2.92 26.52 35.15
N VAL A 472 -2.49 25.27 35.08
CA VAL A 472 -3.39 24.13 34.81
C VAL A 472 -4.20 23.76 36.06
N VAL A 473 -3.54 23.65 37.22
CA VAL A 473 -4.19 23.27 38.48
C VAL A 473 -5.11 24.39 38.98
N GLY A 474 -4.71 25.66 38.82
CA GLY A 474 -5.48 26.83 39.26
C GLY A 474 -6.62 27.27 38.33
N ASN A 475 -6.74 26.70 37.13
CA ASN A 475 -7.79 27.09 36.18
C ASN A 475 -8.77 25.93 35.88
N PRO A 476 -10.01 26.00 36.39
CA PRO A 476 -11.00 24.94 36.21
C PRO A 476 -11.43 24.71 34.75
N SER A 477 -11.18 25.66 33.84
CA SER A 477 -11.56 25.52 32.43
C SER A 477 -10.86 24.32 31.76
N TYR A 478 -9.61 24.03 32.14
CA TYR A 478 -8.88 22.87 31.60
C TYR A 478 -9.57 21.56 31.97
N ARG A 479 -9.99 21.42 33.23
CA ARG A 479 -10.72 20.24 33.71
C ARG A 479 -12.09 20.12 33.06
N ALA A 480 -12.83 21.22 32.92
CA ALA A 480 -14.11 21.23 32.23
C ALA A 480 -13.97 20.75 30.78
N LYS A 481 -12.94 21.22 30.07
CA LYS A 481 -12.69 20.84 28.67
C LYS A 481 -12.19 19.39 28.53
N ALA A 482 -11.33 18.93 29.43
CA ALA A 482 -10.91 17.54 29.47
C ALA A 482 -12.11 16.60 29.75
N ALA A 483 -13.01 16.98 30.66
CA ALA A 483 -14.24 16.24 30.95
C ALA A 483 -15.19 16.18 29.74
N GLU A 484 -15.33 17.27 28.97
CA GLU A 484 -16.10 17.29 27.72
C GLU A 484 -15.57 16.25 26.71
N LEU A 485 -14.25 16.21 26.49
CA LEU A 485 -13.63 15.25 25.57
C LEU A 485 -13.61 13.81 26.12
N SER A 486 -13.60 13.64 27.44
CA SER A 486 -13.73 12.33 28.08
C SER A 486 -15.06 11.65 27.73
N VAL A 487 -16.17 12.41 27.67
CA VAL A 487 -17.48 11.88 27.25
C VAL A 487 -17.40 11.28 25.85
N LEU A 488 -16.67 11.93 24.93
CA LEU A 488 -16.47 11.43 23.58
C LEU A 488 -15.68 10.10 23.57
N CYS A 489 -14.59 10.02 24.35
CA CYS A 489 -13.76 8.82 24.48
C CYS A 489 -14.53 7.62 25.07
N ARG A 490 -15.49 7.89 25.96
CA ARG A 490 -16.26 6.85 26.68
C ARG A 490 -17.52 6.39 25.95
N LYS A 491 -17.91 7.03 24.83
CA LYS A 491 -19.08 6.59 24.03
C LYS A 491 -18.98 5.12 23.63
N ARG A 492 -17.78 4.72 23.23
CA ARG A 492 -17.45 3.33 22.90
C ARG A 492 -15.95 3.15 23.03
N GLU A 493 -15.54 2.19 23.85
CA GLU A 493 -14.12 1.97 24.11
C GLU A 493 -13.40 1.41 22.89
N GLY A 494 -12.19 1.92 22.62
CA GLY A 494 -11.56 1.60 21.37
C GLY A 494 -11.08 0.17 21.22
N ARG A 495 -10.78 -0.50 22.34
CA ARG A 495 -10.47 -1.93 22.33
C ARG A 495 -11.64 -2.78 21.82
N ILE A 496 -12.88 -2.38 22.13
CA ILE A 496 -14.12 -3.06 21.67
C ILE A 496 -14.25 -2.89 20.15
N VAL A 497 -14.14 -1.66 19.66
CA VAL A 497 -14.21 -1.35 18.23
C VAL A 497 -13.15 -2.11 17.43
N GLY A 498 -11.90 -2.11 17.92
CA GLY A 498 -10.79 -2.81 17.29
C GLY A 498 -10.97 -4.33 17.30
N ALA A 499 -11.35 -4.92 18.43
CA ALA A 499 -11.56 -6.35 18.57
C ALA A 499 -12.71 -6.87 17.70
N GLU A 500 -13.84 -6.15 17.64
CA GLU A 500 -14.94 -6.49 16.74
C GLU A 500 -14.49 -6.48 15.28
N LYS A 501 -13.70 -5.48 14.88
CA LYS A 501 -13.20 -5.41 13.50
C LYS A 501 -12.24 -6.55 13.19
N ILE A 502 -11.35 -6.89 14.13
CA ILE A 502 -10.43 -8.01 14.00
C ILE A 502 -11.21 -9.33 13.86
N ALA A 503 -12.20 -9.56 14.72
CA ALA A 503 -13.06 -10.73 14.65
C ALA A 503 -13.81 -10.80 13.31
N GLU A 504 -14.41 -9.69 12.85
CA GLU A 504 -15.11 -9.63 11.55
C GLU A 504 -14.20 -10.07 10.40
N LEU A 505 -12.96 -9.58 10.37
CA LEU A 505 -11.97 -9.88 9.34
C LEU A 505 -11.40 -11.30 9.49
N ALA A 506 -11.27 -11.82 10.71
CA ALA A 506 -10.86 -13.20 10.96
C ALA A 506 -11.91 -14.22 10.48
N TYR A 507 -13.20 -13.93 10.68
CA TYR A 507 -14.29 -14.72 10.14
C TYR A 507 -14.46 -14.57 8.62
N ASN A 508 -14.09 -13.41 8.07
CA ASN A 508 -14.26 -13.09 6.66
C ASN A 508 -12.95 -12.55 6.04
N PRO A 509 -11.90 -13.37 5.85
CA PRO A 509 -10.63 -12.90 5.32
C PRO A 509 -10.76 -12.22 3.94
N ALA A 510 -11.78 -12.60 3.15
CA ALA A 510 -12.09 -11.95 1.88
C ALA A 510 -12.45 -10.46 2.01
N LYS A 511 -12.97 -10.00 3.16
CA LYS A 511 -13.27 -8.58 3.43
C LYS A 511 -12.02 -7.74 3.73
N MET A 512 -10.87 -8.36 3.98
CA MET A 512 -9.59 -7.63 4.07
C MET A 512 -9.18 -7.02 2.72
N VAL A 513 -9.80 -7.47 1.64
CA VAL A 513 -9.49 -7.10 0.27
C VAL A 513 -10.33 -5.88 -0.13
N LEU A 514 -9.73 -4.69 -0.13
CA LEU A 514 -10.48 -3.43 -0.35
C LEU A 514 -11.18 -3.31 -1.69
N PRO A 515 -12.31 -2.58 -1.77
CA PRO A 515 -12.91 -2.19 -3.04
C PRO A 515 -11.90 -1.44 -3.92
N ILE A 516 -11.90 -1.73 -5.22
CA ILE A 516 -11.03 -1.05 -6.18
C ILE A 516 -11.79 0.15 -6.73
N PRO A 517 -11.24 1.38 -6.66
CA PRO A 517 -11.92 2.57 -7.17
C PRO A 517 -12.41 2.38 -8.62
N GLY A 518 -13.71 2.52 -8.86
CA GLY A 518 -14.33 2.38 -10.19
C GLY A 518 -14.59 0.95 -10.65
N VAL A 519 -14.46 -0.04 -9.76
CA VAL A 519 -14.87 -1.43 -9.98
C VAL A 519 -15.88 -1.78 -8.89
N ASP A 520 -17.18 -1.78 -9.21
CA ASP A 520 -18.18 -2.39 -8.34
C ASP A 520 -17.79 -3.87 -8.13
N ASP A 521 -18.12 -4.44 -6.96
CA ASP A 521 -17.76 -5.81 -6.55
C ASP A 521 -17.82 -6.80 -7.73
N PHE A 522 -16.93 -7.80 -7.74
CA PHE A 522 -16.61 -8.76 -8.83
C PHE A 522 -17.79 -9.39 -9.62
N ASP A 523 -19.03 -9.09 -9.25
CA ASP A 523 -20.25 -9.36 -9.98
C ASP A 523 -20.48 -8.40 -11.15
N LEU A 524 -19.95 -8.84 -12.30
CA LEU A 524 -20.52 -8.71 -13.64
C LEU A 524 -20.76 -7.28 -14.18
N PRO A 525 -20.11 -6.92 -15.30
CA PRO A 525 -20.58 -5.81 -16.13
C PRO A 525 -22.07 -6.02 -16.48
N PRO A 526 -22.88 -4.95 -16.58
CA PRO A 526 -24.33 -5.05 -16.71
C PRO A 526 -24.74 -6.04 -17.80
N LYS A 527 -25.61 -7.00 -17.44
CA LYS A 527 -26.14 -8.06 -18.30
C LYS A 527 -26.59 -7.47 -19.65
N GLY A 528 -26.03 -7.98 -20.76
CA GLY A 528 -26.49 -7.66 -22.12
C GLY A 528 -25.46 -7.15 -23.13
N ARG A 529 -24.17 -6.99 -22.75
CA ARG A 529 -23.12 -6.45 -23.65
C ARG A 529 -22.12 -7.47 -24.22
N PHE A 530 -22.06 -8.68 -23.68
CA PHE A 530 -21.12 -9.72 -24.13
C PHE A 530 -21.74 -10.64 -25.18
N GLN A 531 -20.96 -10.97 -26.21
CA GLN A 531 -21.21 -12.04 -27.17
C GLN A 531 -20.21 -13.16 -26.88
N SER A 532 -20.70 -14.39 -26.86
CA SER A 532 -19.86 -15.59 -26.71
C SER A 532 -19.69 -16.31 -28.05
N VAL A 533 -18.49 -16.81 -28.31
CA VAL A 533 -18.19 -17.73 -29.42
C VAL A 533 -17.70 -19.04 -28.81
N LYS A 534 -18.19 -20.17 -29.32
CA LYS A 534 -17.87 -21.51 -28.82
C LYS A 534 -17.14 -22.30 -29.90
N ASN A 535 -16.09 -23.02 -29.52
CA ASN A 535 -15.39 -23.92 -30.44
C ASN A 535 -15.90 -25.37 -30.34
N ALA A 536 -15.32 -26.28 -31.13
CA ALA A 536 -15.67 -27.70 -31.17
C ALA A 536 -15.41 -28.42 -29.83
N SER A 537 -14.35 -28.03 -29.11
CA SER A 537 -13.97 -28.57 -27.79
C SER A 537 -14.90 -28.14 -26.66
N GLY A 538 -15.78 -27.16 -26.92
CA GLY A 538 -16.73 -26.62 -25.95
C GLY A 538 -16.23 -25.43 -25.16
N ASP A 539 -15.00 -24.96 -25.41
CA ASP A 539 -14.44 -23.74 -24.84
C ASP A 539 -15.18 -22.51 -25.37
N ILE A 540 -15.27 -21.47 -24.53
CA ILE A 540 -16.03 -20.24 -24.81
C ILE A 540 -15.07 -19.04 -24.77
N LEU A 541 -15.15 -18.20 -25.80
CA LEU A 541 -14.58 -16.86 -25.82
C LEU A 541 -15.67 -15.81 -25.65
N GLU A 542 -15.39 -14.80 -24.85
CA GLU A 542 -16.28 -13.65 -24.67
C GLU A 542 -15.71 -12.41 -25.38
N THR A 543 -16.56 -11.66 -26.06
CA THR A 543 -16.24 -10.38 -26.70
C THR A 543 -17.37 -9.36 -26.46
N ILE A 544 -17.13 -8.09 -26.71
CA ILE A 544 -18.14 -7.05 -26.55
C ILE A 544 -18.88 -6.84 -27.86
N ARG A 545 -20.21 -6.72 -27.79
CA ARG A 545 -21.01 -6.24 -28.90
C ARG A 545 -20.74 -4.75 -29.09
N LEU A 546 -19.89 -4.41 -30.04
CA LEU A 546 -19.70 -3.04 -30.48
C LEU A 546 -21.02 -2.52 -31.08
N PRO A 547 -21.36 -1.23 -30.95
CA PRO A 547 -22.52 -0.66 -31.62
C PRO A 547 -22.37 -0.88 -33.13
N GLN A 548 -23.06 -1.88 -33.67
CA GLN A 548 -23.26 -1.96 -35.11
C GLN A 548 -24.28 -0.89 -35.47
N SER A 549 -24.01 -0.17 -36.56
CA SER A 549 -24.98 0.71 -37.21
C SER A 549 -26.11 -0.11 -37.82
N ASP A 550 -26.91 -0.76 -36.98
CA ASP A 550 -28.14 -1.43 -37.37
C ASP A 550 -29.18 -0.36 -37.72
N LYS A 551 -29.17 0.09 -38.98
CA LYS A 551 -30.33 0.33 -39.87
C LYS A 551 -30.00 1.34 -40.99
N LYS A 552 -29.79 0.79 -42.19
CA LYS A 552 -30.29 1.23 -43.51
C LYS A 552 -30.44 2.75 -43.77
N ILE A 553 -29.33 3.41 -44.12
CA ILE A 553 -29.31 4.50 -45.12
C ILE A 553 -28.05 4.28 -45.98
N LEU A 554 -28.23 4.02 -47.28
CA LEU A 554 -27.13 3.65 -48.20
C LEU A 554 -25.99 4.70 -48.21
N GLY A 555 -26.35 6.00 -48.11
CA GLY A 555 -25.40 7.11 -48.06
C GLY A 555 -24.56 7.18 -46.78
N ALA A 556 -25.14 6.82 -45.62
CA ALA A 556 -24.42 6.82 -44.34
C ALA A 556 -23.35 5.72 -44.27
N ALA A 557 -23.63 4.54 -44.84
CA ALA A 557 -22.66 3.44 -44.92
C ALA A 557 -21.48 3.77 -45.85
N TYR A 558 -21.73 4.49 -46.95
CA TYR A 558 -20.68 4.96 -47.86
C TYR A 558 -19.77 6.01 -47.19
N LEU A 559 -20.38 7.01 -46.53
CA LEU A 559 -19.64 8.03 -45.78
C LEU A 559 -18.80 7.39 -44.66
N GLN A 560 -19.35 6.41 -43.94
CA GLN A 560 -18.61 5.68 -42.91
C GLN A 560 -17.38 4.97 -43.50
N ARG A 561 -17.51 4.27 -44.64
CA ARG A 561 -16.36 3.62 -45.30
C ARG A 561 -15.28 4.62 -45.74
N ILE A 562 -15.68 5.81 -46.19
CA ILE A 562 -14.76 6.91 -46.51
C ILE A 562 -14.02 7.37 -45.26
N LEU A 563 -14.75 7.63 -44.16
CA LEU A 563 -14.16 8.04 -42.88
C LEU A 563 -13.21 6.99 -42.31
N GLU A 564 -13.60 5.72 -42.32
CA GLU A 564 -12.76 4.59 -41.92
C GLU A 564 -11.46 4.55 -42.74
N PHE A 565 -11.55 4.73 -44.06
CA PHE A 565 -10.38 4.79 -44.93
C PHE A 565 -9.45 5.95 -44.56
N PHE A 566 -9.97 7.17 -44.41
CA PHE A 566 -9.16 8.33 -44.04
C PHE A 566 -8.53 8.18 -42.65
N ILE A 567 -9.25 7.66 -41.66
CA ILE A 567 -8.72 7.42 -40.32
C ILE A 567 -7.57 6.41 -40.35
N VAL A 568 -7.74 5.31 -41.08
CA VAL A 568 -6.66 4.31 -41.22
C VAL A 568 -5.50 4.87 -42.04
N ALA A 569 -5.75 5.64 -43.09
CA ALA A 569 -4.70 6.29 -43.87
C ALA A 569 -3.91 7.30 -43.01
N ILE A 570 -4.60 8.17 -42.26
CA ILE A 570 -3.98 9.14 -41.36
C ILE A 570 -3.17 8.41 -40.30
N SER A 571 -3.79 7.54 -39.50
CA SER A 571 -3.13 6.81 -38.40
C SER A 571 -1.96 5.95 -38.87
N THR A 572 -2.01 5.43 -40.09
CA THR A 572 -0.91 4.66 -40.68
C THR A 572 0.29 5.53 -41.03
N ASN A 573 0.05 6.76 -41.49
CA ASN A 573 1.11 7.67 -41.91
C ASN A 573 1.56 8.61 -40.80
N THR A 574 0.80 8.76 -39.70
CA THR A 574 1.13 9.60 -38.53
C THR A 574 2.53 9.32 -37.98
N THR A 575 2.98 8.07 -38.00
CA THR A 575 4.30 7.65 -37.51
C THR A 575 5.47 8.23 -38.31
N TRP A 576 5.25 8.70 -39.54
CA TRP A 576 6.27 9.32 -40.39
C TRP A 576 6.00 10.81 -40.60
N VAL A 577 4.73 11.19 -40.76
CA VAL A 577 4.33 12.58 -40.99
C VAL A 577 4.64 13.46 -39.77
N LEU A 578 4.30 13.02 -38.55
CA LEU A 578 4.55 13.85 -37.35
C LEU A 578 6.04 14.10 -37.09
N PRO A 579 6.94 13.11 -37.17
CA PRO A 579 8.37 13.37 -37.06
C PRO A 579 8.87 14.31 -38.15
N ILE A 580 8.47 14.12 -39.42
CA ILE A 580 8.89 14.99 -40.53
C ILE A 580 8.46 16.43 -40.26
N LEU A 581 7.21 16.66 -39.86
CA LEU A 581 6.72 17.98 -39.50
C LEU A 581 7.50 18.57 -38.31
N GLY A 582 7.71 17.78 -37.26
CA GLY A 582 8.43 18.22 -36.07
C GLY A 582 9.89 18.61 -36.36
N TYR A 583 10.59 17.86 -37.22
CA TYR A 583 11.93 18.22 -37.67
C TYR A 583 11.92 19.38 -38.67
N ALA A 584 10.92 19.50 -39.54
CA ALA A 584 10.79 20.61 -40.48
C ALA A 584 10.64 21.97 -39.75
N LEU A 585 10.13 22.00 -38.52
CA LEU A 585 10.10 23.21 -37.69
C LEU A 585 11.50 23.79 -37.42
N LEU A 586 12.57 23.00 -37.51
CA LEU A 586 13.96 23.50 -37.43
C LEU A 586 14.34 24.39 -38.63
N ILE A 587 13.64 24.28 -39.75
CA ILE A 587 13.89 25.13 -40.93
C ILE A 587 13.45 26.57 -40.63
N LEU A 588 12.38 26.75 -39.83
CA LEU A 588 11.79 28.04 -39.49
C LEU A 588 12.61 28.78 -38.40
N PRO A 589 13.23 29.95 -38.69
CA PRO A 589 14.14 30.62 -37.75
C PRO A 589 13.55 30.88 -36.36
N ARG A 590 12.26 31.25 -36.29
CA ARG A 590 11.55 31.54 -35.02
C ARG A 590 11.36 30.32 -34.11
N PHE A 591 11.36 29.11 -34.66
CA PHE A 591 11.12 27.87 -33.91
C PHE A 591 12.40 27.06 -33.66
N ARG A 592 13.54 27.44 -34.24
CA ARG A 592 14.81 26.70 -34.11
C ARG A 592 15.23 26.44 -32.67
N LEU A 593 15.41 27.50 -31.88
CA LEU A 593 15.89 27.37 -30.51
C LEU A 593 14.90 26.60 -29.61
N PRO A 594 13.58 26.90 -29.60
CA PRO A 594 12.61 26.11 -28.85
C PRO A 594 12.60 24.61 -29.22
N ILE A 595 12.66 24.30 -30.52
CA ILE A 595 12.64 22.90 -30.99
C ILE A 595 13.95 22.20 -30.64
N LEU A 596 15.11 22.86 -30.72
CA LEU A 596 16.38 22.28 -30.27
C LEU A 596 16.37 21.95 -28.76
N VAL A 597 15.89 22.89 -27.93
CA VAL A 597 15.73 22.65 -26.48
C VAL A 597 14.77 21.49 -26.23
N TYR A 598 13.64 21.44 -26.94
CA TYR A 598 12.68 20.36 -26.84
C TYR A 598 13.28 19.01 -27.27
N LEU A 599 14.06 18.95 -28.36
CA LEU A 599 14.74 17.72 -28.82
C LEU A 599 15.77 17.24 -27.78
N ILE A 600 16.54 18.15 -27.17
CA ILE A 600 17.45 17.82 -26.07
C ILE A 600 16.67 17.29 -24.86
N TYR A 601 15.58 17.96 -24.50
CA TYR A 601 14.71 17.54 -23.40
C TYR A 601 14.15 16.13 -23.62
N ILE A 602 13.54 15.84 -24.78
CA ILE A 602 12.95 14.51 -25.02
C ILE A 602 13.99 13.40 -25.12
N LYS A 603 15.20 13.69 -25.61
CA LYS A 603 16.27 12.69 -25.79
C LYS A 603 17.04 12.40 -24.51
N TYR A 604 17.32 13.42 -23.69
CA TYR A 604 18.25 13.29 -22.55
C TYR A 604 17.61 13.49 -21.18
N LEU A 605 16.53 14.27 -21.06
CA LEU A 605 15.93 14.63 -19.76
C LEU A 605 14.60 13.92 -19.49
N SER A 606 13.81 13.66 -20.53
CA SER A 606 12.45 13.15 -20.39
C SER A 606 12.40 11.65 -20.11
N ASN A 607 11.87 11.29 -18.94
CA ASN A 607 11.62 9.90 -18.55
C ASN A 607 10.16 9.46 -18.74
N ALA A 608 9.34 10.23 -19.47
CA ALA A 608 7.89 9.97 -19.58
C ALA A 608 7.55 8.61 -20.23
N HIS A 609 8.41 8.10 -21.11
CA HIS A 609 8.25 6.79 -21.74
C HIS A 609 8.85 5.63 -20.91
N LYS A 610 9.38 5.95 -19.72
CA LYS A 610 9.89 4.99 -18.73
C LYS A 610 9.13 5.08 -17.42
N SER A 611 8.26 6.07 -17.23
CA SER A 611 7.51 6.28 -16.00
C SER A 611 6.28 5.38 -15.95
N GLY A 612 5.98 4.83 -14.76
CA GLY A 612 4.88 3.87 -14.58
C GLY A 612 3.49 4.43 -14.92
N SER A 613 3.29 5.73 -14.72
CA SER A 613 2.15 6.49 -15.24
C SER A 613 2.67 7.66 -16.08
N SER A 614 1.95 8.01 -17.14
CA SER A 614 2.27 9.14 -18.01
C SER A 614 1.11 10.12 -17.97
N TRP A 615 1.37 11.36 -17.54
CA TRP A 615 0.38 12.43 -17.55
C TRP A 615 -0.09 12.81 -18.96
N LEU A 616 0.66 12.39 -19.98
CA LEU A 616 0.31 12.61 -21.39
C LEU A 616 -0.79 11.66 -21.88
N ARG A 617 -1.05 10.55 -21.18
CA ARG A 617 -2.10 9.59 -21.57
C ARG A 617 -3.46 10.28 -21.55
N ASN A 618 -4.19 10.18 -22.65
CA ASN A 618 -5.50 10.78 -22.84
C ASN A 618 -6.57 9.70 -23.08
N ASP A 619 -7.27 9.31 -22.01
CA ASP A 619 -8.31 8.30 -22.11
C ASP A 619 -9.53 8.75 -22.92
N THR A 620 -9.84 10.05 -22.95
CA THR A 620 -10.91 10.61 -23.81
C THR A 620 -10.60 10.36 -25.30
N PHE A 621 -9.36 10.60 -25.72
CA PHE A 621 -8.95 10.33 -27.10
C PHE A 621 -9.00 8.82 -27.42
N ARG A 622 -8.53 7.96 -26.49
CA ARG A 622 -8.59 6.50 -26.63
C ARG A 622 -10.01 5.93 -26.73
N ASN A 623 -10.98 6.60 -26.11
CA ASN A 623 -12.41 6.25 -26.10
C ASN A 623 -13.21 6.91 -27.24
N SER A 624 -12.57 7.72 -28.08
CA SER A 624 -13.25 8.46 -29.14
C SER A 624 -13.67 7.57 -30.32
N SER A 625 -14.65 8.05 -31.10
CA SER A 625 -15.12 7.40 -32.33
C SER A 625 -14.03 7.18 -33.37
N PHE A 626 -12.90 7.89 -33.29
CA PHE A 626 -11.72 7.66 -34.11
C PHE A 626 -11.26 6.19 -34.04
N TRP A 627 -11.21 5.63 -32.83
CA TRP A 627 -10.74 4.26 -32.62
C TRP A 627 -11.81 3.20 -32.91
N THR A 628 -13.10 3.55 -32.77
CA THR A 628 -14.21 2.70 -33.22
C THR A 628 -14.21 2.57 -34.74
N LEU A 629 -13.99 3.67 -35.48
CA LEU A 629 -13.85 3.65 -36.95
C LEU A 629 -12.58 2.92 -37.39
N PHE A 630 -11.46 3.10 -36.67
CA PHE A 630 -10.24 2.32 -36.91
C PHE A 630 -10.48 0.82 -36.76
N ALA A 631 -11.13 0.38 -35.66
CA ALA A 631 -11.45 -1.03 -35.45
C ALA A 631 -12.45 -1.56 -36.49
N SER A 632 -13.43 -0.74 -36.90
CA SER A 632 -14.42 -1.08 -37.93
C SER A 632 -13.82 -1.24 -39.33
N TYR A 633 -12.71 -0.55 -39.64
CA TYR A 633 -12.02 -0.74 -40.91
C TYR A 633 -11.45 -2.15 -41.07
N PHE A 634 -10.89 -2.74 -40.00
CA PHE A 634 -10.26 -4.08 -39.99
C PHE A 634 -11.13 -5.17 -39.34
N PRO A 635 -12.44 -4.96 -39.23
CA PRO A 635 -13.30 -5.64 -38.25
C PRO A 635 -12.59 -6.23 -37.01
N ILE A 636 -11.82 -5.43 -36.26
CA ILE A 636 -11.03 -5.94 -35.13
C ILE A 636 -11.97 -6.39 -34.01
N ARG A 637 -11.82 -7.63 -33.55
CA ARG A 637 -12.52 -8.15 -32.37
C ARG A 637 -11.55 -8.65 -31.32
N LEU A 638 -11.76 -8.21 -30.08
CA LEU A 638 -10.99 -8.65 -28.93
C LEU A 638 -11.81 -9.67 -28.12
N TYR A 639 -11.22 -10.84 -27.90
CA TYR A 639 -11.83 -11.96 -27.17
C TYR A 639 -11.06 -12.25 -25.89
N ARG A 640 -11.76 -12.60 -24.81
CA ARG A 640 -11.16 -13.14 -23.58
C ARG A 640 -11.56 -14.60 -23.37
N SER A 641 -10.60 -15.42 -22.96
CA SER A 641 -10.85 -16.82 -22.55
C SER A 641 -11.35 -16.93 -21.11
N CYS A 642 -10.99 -15.99 -20.24
CA CYS A 642 -11.46 -15.92 -18.87
C CYS A 642 -11.43 -14.47 -18.36
N PRO A 643 -12.21 -14.13 -17.32
CA PRO A 643 -12.04 -12.87 -16.62
C PRO A 643 -10.65 -12.80 -15.96
N LEU A 644 -10.09 -11.59 -15.90
CA LEU A 644 -8.82 -11.32 -15.21
C LEU A 644 -9.10 -10.45 -13.98
N SER A 645 -8.40 -10.72 -12.88
CA SER A 645 -8.57 -10.00 -11.63
C SER A 645 -7.81 -8.67 -11.65
N PRO A 646 -8.44 -7.52 -11.38
CA PRO A 646 -7.76 -6.24 -11.25
C PRO A 646 -6.84 -6.13 -10.03
N ARG A 647 -6.73 -7.19 -9.20
CA ARG A 647 -5.78 -7.30 -8.07
C ARG A 647 -4.45 -7.95 -8.45
N ARG A 648 -4.31 -8.30 -9.71
CA ARG A 648 -3.08 -8.88 -10.26
C ARG A 648 -2.49 -7.92 -11.28
N LYS A 649 -1.26 -8.23 -11.68
CA LYS A 649 -0.52 -7.52 -12.72
C LYS A 649 -0.31 -8.50 -13.86
N TYR A 650 -0.29 -8.01 -15.09
CA TYR A 650 -0.25 -8.88 -16.26
C TYR A 650 0.76 -8.44 -17.30
N ILE A 651 1.41 -9.40 -17.95
CA ILE A 651 2.17 -9.20 -19.18
C ILE A 651 1.43 -9.93 -20.30
N PHE A 652 0.77 -9.16 -21.17
CA PHE A 652 0.17 -9.67 -22.40
C PHE A 652 1.26 -9.82 -23.46
N GLY A 653 1.56 -11.06 -23.86
CA GLY A 653 2.47 -11.32 -24.98
C GLY A 653 1.68 -11.43 -26.28
N TYR A 654 1.78 -10.42 -27.14
CA TYR A 654 1.05 -10.31 -28.40
C TYR A 654 1.79 -10.98 -29.56
N HIS A 655 1.07 -11.81 -30.31
CA HIS A 655 1.57 -12.57 -31.47
C HIS A 655 0.54 -12.61 -32.60
N PRO A 656 0.93 -12.57 -33.88
CA PRO A 656 2.24 -12.14 -34.38
C PRO A 656 2.34 -10.61 -34.36
N HIS A 657 3.56 -10.07 -34.46
CA HIS A 657 3.83 -8.64 -34.58
C HIS A 657 3.24 -8.06 -35.90
N GLY A 658 3.28 -8.82 -36.99
CA GLY A 658 2.90 -8.31 -38.30
C GLY A 658 3.75 -7.11 -38.73
N VAL A 659 3.34 -6.44 -39.82
CA VAL A 659 4.08 -5.29 -40.35
C VAL A 659 3.91 -4.05 -39.45
N ALA A 660 2.72 -3.84 -38.88
CA ALA A 660 2.38 -2.61 -38.17
C ALA A 660 1.45 -2.79 -36.96
N ILE A 661 1.36 -3.98 -36.36
CA ILE A 661 0.66 -4.28 -35.09
C ILE A 661 -0.74 -3.63 -34.96
N ARG A 662 -1.56 -3.66 -36.02
CA ARG A 662 -2.85 -2.94 -36.08
C ARG A 662 -3.87 -3.54 -35.11
N GLY A 663 -3.91 -4.86 -34.96
CA GLY A 663 -4.73 -5.53 -33.96
C GLY A 663 -4.31 -5.15 -32.54
N ALA A 664 -3.00 -5.01 -32.28
CA ALA A 664 -2.50 -4.60 -30.97
C ALA A 664 -2.84 -3.13 -30.65
N VAL A 665 -2.67 -2.22 -31.62
CA VAL A 665 -3.03 -0.81 -31.45
C VAL A 665 -4.54 -0.68 -31.22
N GLY A 666 -5.36 -1.36 -32.04
CA GLY A 666 -6.81 -1.35 -31.89
C GLY A 666 -7.29 -1.92 -30.55
N SER A 667 -6.64 -2.98 -30.06
CA SER A 667 -7.12 -3.72 -28.88
C SER A 667 -6.49 -3.33 -27.55
N PHE A 668 -5.23 -2.90 -27.55
CA PHE A 668 -4.42 -2.73 -26.33
C PHE A 668 -3.93 -1.29 -26.12
N ALA A 669 -3.71 -0.52 -27.19
CA ALA A 669 -3.43 0.92 -27.07
C ALA A 669 -4.73 1.72 -27.00
N SER A 670 -5.64 1.55 -27.96
CA SER A 670 -6.94 2.22 -27.96
C SER A 670 -8.00 1.48 -27.16
N ASN A 671 -9.20 2.06 -27.02
CA ASN A 671 -10.38 1.38 -26.49
C ASN A 671 -11.41 1.05 -27.59
N GLY A 672 -11.00 1.06 -28.87
CA GLY A 672 -11.90 0.86 -30.02
C GLY A 672 -12.60 -0.50 -30.04
N THR A 673 -11.98 -1.53 -29.46
CA THR A 673 -12.57 -2.89 -29.31
C THR A 673 -13.15 -3.15 -27.92
N GLY A 674 -13.16 -2.16 -27.02
CA GLY A 674 -13.77 -2.26 -25.69
C GLY A 674 -12.91 -2.92 -24.61
N PHE A 675 -11.58 -2.86 -24.69
CA PHE A 675 -10.67 -3.45 -23.68
C PHE A 675 -11.08 -3.16 -22.23
N SER A 676 -11.37 -1.90 -21.91
CA SER A 676 -11.73 -1.47 -20.54
C SER A 676 -13.04 -2.11 -20.03
N SER A 677 -13.96 -2.45 -20.93
CA SER A 677 -15.19 -3.16 -20.58
C SER A 677 -14.97 -4.68 -20.51
N LEU A 678 -14.01 -5.22 -21.27
CA LEU A 678 -13.67 -6.65 -21.28
C LEU A 678 -12.78 -7.03 -20.09
N PHE A 679 -11.99 -6.09 -19.59
CA PHE A 679 -11.10 -6.24 -18.44
C PHE A 679 -11.27 -5.05 -17.48
N PRO A 680 -12.40 -4.97 -16.76
CA PRO A 680 -12.68 -3.86 -15.86
C PRO A 680 -11.63 -3.77 -14.74
N GLY A 681 -11.24 -2.55 -14.39
CA GLY A 681 -10.21 -2.29 -13.40
C GLY A 681 -8.78 -2.63 -13.84
N ILE A 682 -8.55 -3.01 -15.11
CA ILE A 682 -7.21 -3.25 -15.63
C ILE A 682 -6.85 -2.13 -16.62
N THR A 683 -5.78 -1.38 -16.31
CA THR A 683 -5.21 -0.40 -17.24
C THR A 683 -4.01 -0.99 -17.96
N ASN A 684 -4.14 -1.15 -19.28
CA ASN A 684 -3.08 -1.65 -20.14
C ASN A 684 -2.24 -0.53 -20.77
N THR A 685 -0.94 -0.82 -20.94
CA THR A 685 0.01 0.00 -21.69
C THR A 685 0.71 -0.87 -22.74
N LEU A 686 0.49 -0.57 -24.01
CA LEU A 686 1.20 -1.22 -25.11
C LEU A 686 2.63 -0.67 -25.18
N LEU A 687 3.62 -1.55 -25.29
CA LEU A 687 5.04 -1.17 -25.32
C LEU A 687 5.60 -1.27 -26.74
N THR A 688 6.32 -0.24 -27.17
CA THR A 688 6.95 -0.15 -28.50
C THR A 688 8.41 0.32 -28.40
N THR A 689 9.14 0.27 -29.51
CA THR A 689 10.54 0.70 -29.55
C THR A 689 10.72 2.16 -29.11
N ASP A 690 11.72 2.42 -28.27
CA ASP A 690 12.02 3.77 -27.76
C ASP A 690 12.32 4.78 -28.88
N LYS A 691 12.69 4.33 -30.09
CA LYS A 691 13.01 5.23 -31.23
C LYS A 691 11.88 6.19 -31.57
N ILE A 692 10.63 5.73 -31.57
CA ILE A 692 9.48 6.60 -31.90
C ILE A 692 9.18 7.62 -30.79
N LEU A 693 9.63 7.34 -29.56
CA LEU A 693 9.42 8.17 -28.38
C LEU A 693 10.44 9.30 -28.25
N TYR A 694 11.45 9.33 -29.11
CA TYR A 694 12.40 10.44 -29.27
C TYR A 694 12.12 11.30 -30.50
N ALA A 695 11.09 10.98 -31.28
CA ALA A 695 10.70 11.75 -32.45
C ALA A 695 9.72 12.87 -32.06
N PRO A 696 9.96 14.13 -32.49
CA PRO A 696 9.11 15.25 -32.14
C PRO A 696 7.69 15.06 -32.68
N LEU A 697 6.68 15.50 -31.92
CA LEU A 697 5.24 15.36 -32.18
C LEU A 697 4.70 13.91 -32.17
N ALA A 698 5.45 12.96 -32.72
CA ALA A 698 5.11 11.54 -32.65
C ALA A 698 5.14 11.01 -31.22
N ARG A 699 6.10 11.48 -30.40
CA ARG A 699 6.19 11.15 -28.98
C ARG A 699 4.89 11.47 -28.24
N GLU A 700 4.36 12.68 -28.39
CA GLU A 700 3.13 13.13 -27.73
C GLU A 700 1.93 12.32 -28.22
N TYR A 701 1.83 12.09 -29.53
CA TYR A 701 0.78 11.25 -30.10
C TYR A 701 0.79 9.83 -29.51
N VAL A 702 1.95 9.17 -29.51
CA VAL A 702 2.11 7.79 -29.02
C VAL A 702 1.85 7.69 -27.51
N LEU A 703 2.37 8.62 -26.71
CA LEU A 703 2.11 8.65 -25.26
C LEU A 703 0.64 8.96 -24.96
N SER A 704 -0.03 9.79 -25.77
CA SER A 704 -1.44 10.14 -25.59
C SER A 704 -2.39 8.96 -25.74
N ILE A 705 -2.07 8.02 -26.63
CA ILE A 705 -2.85 6.79 -26.82
C ILE A 705 -2.46 5.70 -25.82
N GLY A 706 -1.59 6.01 -24.86
CA GLY A 706 -1.21 5.10 -23.77
C GLY A 706 -0.15 4.08 -24.15
N ILE A 707 0.65 4.35 -25.19
CA ILE A 707 1.82 3.55 -25.56
C ILE A 707 3.06 4.06 -24.80
N SER A 708 3.97 3.16 -24.43
CA SER A 708 5.21 3.48 -23.73
C SER A 708 6.42 2.71 -24.30
N GLY A 709 7.61 2.91 -23.72
CA GLY A 709 8.86 2.31 -24.20
C GLY A 709 9.02 0.83 -23.80
N VAL A 710 9.47 0.00 -24.73
CA VAL A 710 9.80 -1.42 -24.51
C VAL A 710 11.24 -1.56 -24.04
N ASN A 711 11.47 -1.23 -22.78
CA ASN A 711 12.74 -1.48 -22.10
C ASN A 711 12.47 -2.04 -20.70
N ARG A 712 13.44 -2.78 -20.14
CA ARG A 712 13.28 -3.46 -18.85
C ARG A 712 12.82 -2.51 -17.75
N THR A 713 13.42 -1.32 -17.67
CA THR A 713 13.09 -0.30 -16.67
C THR A 713 11.65 0.19 -16.78
N SER A 714 11.17 0.44 -18.00
CA SER A 714 9.79 0.82 -18.30
C SER A 714 8.81 -0.28 -17.90
N CYS A 715 9.08 -1.53 -18.28
CA CYS A 715 8.23 -2.67 -17.90
C CYS A 715 8.11 -2.79 -16.38
N VAL A 716 9.24 -2.75 -15.67
CA VAL A 716 9.26 -2.82 -14.20
C VAL A 716 8.53 -1.63 -13.61
N ASN A 717 8.75 -0.40 -14.07
CA ASN A 717 8.08 0.78 -13.53
C ASN A 717 6.56 0.74 -13.74
N HIS A 718 6.07 0.31 -14.90
CA HIS A 718 4.63 0.12 -15.13
C HIS A 718 4.03 -0.95 -14.20
N LEU A 719 4.78 -2.02 -13.90
CA LEU A 719 4.32 -3.12 -13.06
C LEU A 719 4.64 -2.95 -11.56
N THR A 720 5.31 -1.87 -11.13
CA THR A 720 5.73 -1.68 -9.72
C THR A 720 5.54 -0.27 -9.17
N ARG A 721 5.27 0.73 -10.02
CA ARG A 721 5.15 2.16 -9.62
C ARG A 721 3.88 2.83 -10.12
N SER A 722 2.85 2.06 -10.46
CA SER A 722 1.55 2.57 -10.93
C SER A 722 0.43 1.62 -10.48
N GLY A 723 -0.80 1.81 -10.94
CA GLY A 723 -1.93 0.97 -10.51
C GLY A 723 -2.62 1.51 -9.27
N HIS A 724 -3.74 0.89 -8.91
CA HIS A 724 -4.64 1.36 -7.84
C HIS A 724 -3.96 1.31 -6.47
N ASP A 725 -3.00 0.40 -6.30
CA ASP A 725 -2.20 0.26 -5.10
C ASP A 725 -0.84 0.98 -5.16
N GLY A 726 -0.55 1.67 -6.27
CA GLY A 726 0.77 2.26 -6.54
C GLY A 726 1.90 1.23 -6.70
N GLN A 727 1.61 -0.07 -6.78
CA GLN A 727 2.58 -1.18 -6.89
C GLN A 727 2.31 -2.13 -8.06
N GLY A 728 1.42 -1.75 -8.95
CA GLY A 728 1.14 -2.39 -10.22
C GLY A 728 -0.14 -3.22 -10.24
N GLN A 729 -0.94 -3.26 -9.17
CA GLN A 729 -2.24 -3.94 -9.24
C GLN A 729 -3.16 -3.29 -10.27
N GLY A 730 -3.79 -4.16 -11.07
CA GLY A 730 -4.56 -3.84 -12.26
C GLY A 730 -3.78 -3.03 -13.28
N ARG A 731 -2.46 -3.10 -13.26
CA ARG A 731 -1.61 -2.69 -14.38
C ARG A 731 -1.32 -3.89 -15.23
N SER A 732 -1.34 -3.64 -16.52
CA SER A 732 -0.86 -4.61 -17.50
C SER A 732 0.00 -3.91 -18.53
N ILE A 733 0.95 -4.66 -19.06
CA ILE A 733 1.74 -4.24 -20.21
C ILE A 733 1.53 -5.22 -21.35
N THR A 734 1.45 -4.72 -22.57
CA THR A 734 1.41 -5.55 -23.77
C THR A 734 2.72 -5.43 -24.52
N ILE A 735 3.35 -6.57 -24.84
CA ILE A 735 4.61 -6.63 -25.56
C ILE A 735 4.41 -7.49 -26.81
N CYS A 736 4.74 -6.96 -27.98
CA CYS A 736 4.85 -7.76 -29.20
C CYS A 736 6.19 -8.50 -29.18
N LEU A 737 6.19 -9.75 -28.71
CA LEU A 737 7.41 -10.45 -28.27
C LEU A 737 8.42 -10.72 -29.40
N GLY A 738 7.93 -11.01 -30.60
CA GLY A 738 8.79 -11.24 -31.76
C GLY A 738 9.55 -10.00 -32.25
N GLY A 739 8.96 -8.82 -32.04
CA GLY A 739 9.55 -7.51 -32.35
C GLY A 739 10.00 -7.38 -33.82
N ALA A 740 11.07 -6.61 -34.04
CA ALA A 740 11.60 -6.37 -35.39
C ALA A 740 12.13 -7.64 -36.10
N ARG A 741 12.44 -8.72 -35.38
CA ARG A 741 12.85 -10.00 -36.00
C ARG A 741 11.65 -10.67 -36.67
N GLU A 742 10.56 -10.80 -35.93
CA GLU A 742 9.30 -11.36 -36.44
C GLU A 742 8.68 -10.49 -37.53
N ALA A 743 8.72 -9.16 -37.38
CA ALA A 743 8.26 -8.22 -38.42
C ALA A 743 8.99 -8.41 -39.77
N ARG A 744 10.23 -8.91 -39.75
CA ARG A 744 10.97 -9.27 -40.98
C ARG A 744 10.61 -10.66 -41.51
N LEU A 745 10.03 -11.56 -40.73
CA LEU A 745 9.61 -12.87 -41.23
C LEU A 745 8.21 -12.83 -41.84
N VAL A 746 7.43 -11.78 -41.54
CA VAL A 746 6.05 -11.60 -42.01
C VAL A 746 5.94 -11.93 -43.50
N LYS A 747 5.00 -12.82 -43.80
CA LYS A 747 4.46 -13.09 -45.13
C LYS A 747 2.95 -13.29 -44.96
N PRO A 748 2.13 -12.87 -45.94
CA PRO A 748 0.73 -13.27 -45.94
C PRO A 748 0.60 -14.79 -45.82
N LYS A 749 -0.43 -15.26 -45.11
CA LYS A 749 -0.71 -16.69 -44.92
C LYS A 749 0.37 -17.49 -44.19
N THR A 750 1.30 -16.87 -43.46
CA THR A 750 2.19 -17.58 -42.51
C THR A 750 2.08 -16.98 -41.11
N MET A 751 2.36 -17.76 -40.08
CA MET A 751 2.40 -17.32 -38.69
C MET A 751 3.65 -17.86 -38.00
N ASP A 752 4.79 -17.32 -38.39
CA ASP A 752 6.10 -17.66 -37.83
C ASP A 752 6.38 -16.77 -36.61
N LEU A 753 6.40 -17.36 -35.42
CA LEU A 753 6.54 -16.66 -34.15
C LEU A 753 7.97 -16.74 -33.59
N VAL A 754 8.64 -15.60 -33.45
CA VAL A 754 10.01 -15.48 -32.90
C VAL A 754 9.92 -15.49 -31.38
N LEU A 755 9.96 -16.68 -30.78
CA LEU A 755 9.72 -16.88 -29.35
C LEU A 755 10.75 -17.80 -28.67
N ASN A 756 11.46 -18.66 -29.41
CA ASN A 756 12.38 -19.65 -28.82
C ASN A 756 13.57 -19.01 -28.09
N ILE A 757 14.01 -17.82 -28.48
CA ILE A 757 15.10 -17.06 -27.82
C ILE A 757 14.59 -15.99 -26.86
N ARG A 758 13.27 -15.78 -26.77
CA ARG A 758 12.68 -14.65 -26.03
C ARG A 758 12.38 -15.04 -24.59
N ARG A 759 13.37 -14.97 -23.70
CA ARG A 759 13.16 -15.17 -22.24
C ARG A 759 12.99 -13.89 -21.44
N GLY A 760 13.31 -12.73 -22.02
CA GLY A 760 13.34 -11.45 -21.29
C GLY A 760 12.01 -11.03 -20.64
N PHE A 761 10.87 -11.33 -21.27
CA PHE A 761 9.55 -10.97 -20.71
C PHE A 761 9.17 -11.87 -19.52
N ILE A 762 9.56 -13.15 -19.54
CA ILE A 762 9.37 -14.10 -18.43
C ILE A 762 10.19 -13.65 -17.23
N ARG A 763 11.44 -13.25 -17.47
CA ARG A 763 12.30 -12.65 -16.45
C ARG A 763 11.65 -11.41 -15.82
N VAL A 764 11.05 -10.53 -16.61
CA VAL A 764 10.32 -9.38 -16.07
C VAL A 764 9.08 -9.81 -15.28
N ALA A 765 8.33 -10.80 -15.76
CA ALA A 765 7.17 -11.36 -15.07
C ALA A 765 7.53 -11.89 -13.68
N ILE A 766 8.57 -12.73 -13.59
CA ILE A 766 9.10 -13.26 -12.32
C ILE A 766 9.56 -12.13 -11.42
N GLN A 767 10.29 -11.13 -11.95
CA GLN A 767 10.79 -10.01 -11.15
C GLN A 767 9.66 -9.16 -10.53
N THR A 768 8.53 -9.05 -11.22
CA THR A 768 7.45 -8.12 -10.87
C THR A 768 6.22 -8.81 -10.25
N GLY A 769 6.18 -10.13 -10.27
CA GLY A 769 5.04 -10.96 -9.88
C GLY A 769 3.86 -10.86 -10.84
N ALA A 770 4.09 -10.44 -12.09
CA ALA A 770 3.04 -10.29 -13.09
C ALA A 770 2.74 -11.63 -13.77
N ASP A 771 1.47 -11.97 -13.91
CA ASP A 771 1.04 -13.18 -14.61
C ASP A 771 1.24 -13.03 -16.13
N LEU A 772 1.69 -14.10 -16.78
CA LEU A 772 1.90 -14.12 -18.21
C LEU A 772 0.59 -14.47 -18.92
N VAL A 773 0.18 -13.65 -19.90
CA VAL A 773 -1.05 -13.88 -20.65
C VAL A 773 -0.73 -13.97 -22.14
N PRO A 774 -0.80 -15.16 -22.74
CA PRO A 774 -0.62 -15.33 -24.18
C PRO A 774 -1.74 -14.66 -24.97
N VAL A 775 -1.39 -13.93 -26.02
CA VAL A 775 -2.35 -13.28 -26.92
C VAL A 775 -2.02 -13.64 -28.36
N LEU A 776 -3.01 -14.15 -29.10
CA LEU A 776 -2.88 -14.56 -30.49
C LEU A 776 -3.85 -13.78 -31.38
N ALA A 777 -3.34 -13.18 -32.46
CA ALA A 777 -4.08 -12.35 -33.39
C ALA A 777 -4.15 -13.00 -34.78
N PHE A 778 -5.32 -13.57 -35.10
CA PHE A 778 -5.60 -14.14 -36.41
C PHE A 778 -5.84 -13.02 -37.44
N GLY A 779 -5.21 -13.13 -38.61
CA GLY A 779 -5.35 -12.17 -39.72
C GLY A 779 -4.38 -10.98 -39.71
N GLU A 780 -3.53 -10.82 -38.69
CA GLU A 780 -2.61 -9.67 -38.57
C GLU A 780 -1.57 -9.62 -39.70
N ASN A 781 -1.02 -10.76 -40.13
CA ASN A 781 -0.03 -10.83 -41.22
C ASN A 781 -0.62 -10.58 -42.60
N ASP A 782 -1.95 -10.64 -42.75
CA ASP A 782 -2.63 -10.53 -44.03
C ASP A 782 -2.99 -9.09 -44.41
N LEU A 783 -2.71 -8.13 -43.51
CA LEU A 783 -3.03 -6.71 -43.67
C LEU A 783 -2.17 -6.00 -44.73
N PHE A 784 -1.03 -6.58 -45.10
CA PHE A 784 -0.12 -6.05 -46.09
C PHE A 784 0.52 -7.16 -46.91
N ASP A 785 0.77 -6.86 -48.19
CA ASP A 785 1.66 -7.64 -49.03
C ASP A 785 3.09 -7.09 -48.90
N ILE A 786 4.07 -7.96 -49.13
CA ILE A 786 5.48 -7.59 -49.17
C ILE A 786 6.00 -7.80 -50.58
N VAL A 787 6.62 -6.76 -51.11
CA VAL A 787 7.32 -6.78 -52.39
C VAL A 787 8.82 -6.74 -52.10
N ASP A 788 9.55 -7.74 -52.57
CA ASP A 788 10.99 -7.85 -52.42
C ASP A 788 11.68 -8.06 -53.78
N ALA A 789 13.01 -8.11 -53.78
CA ALA A 789 13.80 -8.28 -55.00
C ALA A 789 13.60 -9.66 -55.68
N GLY A 790 13.07 -10.65 -54.96
CA GLY A 790 12.86 -12.02 -55.45
C GLY A 790 11.43 -12.32 -55.91
N THR A 791 10.53 -11.33 -55.90
CA THR A 791 9.15 -11.53 -56.34
C THR A 791 9.08 -11.59 -57.88
N GLU A 792 9.39 -12.77 -58.43
CA GLU A 792 9.36 -13.06 -59.87
C GLU A 792 7.94 -12.82 -60.43
N GLY A 793 7.79 -11.82 -61.30
CA GLY A 793 6.57 -11.64 -62.09
C GLY A 793 5.91 -10.25 -62.12
N ARG A 794 6.46 -9.19 -61.52
CA ARG A 794 5.87 -7.82 -61.65
C ARG A 794 6.90 -6.76 -62.13
N PRO A 795 6.72 -6.16 -63.34
CA PRO A 795 7.76 -5.35 -63.99
C PRO A 795 8.18 -4.06 -63.25
N TRP A 796 7.21 -3.26 -62.77
CA TRP A 796 7.47 -1.91 -62.24
C TRP A 796 7.73 -1.87 -60.73
N ALA A 797 6.90 -2.54 -59.92
CA ALA A 797 7.01 -2.50 -58.46
C ALA A 797 8.26 -3.21 -57.92
N GLY A 798 8.76 -4.24 -58.63
CA GLY A 798 10.01 -4.92 -58.27
C GLY A 798 11.27 -4.19 -58.75
N MET A 799 11.15 -3.15 -59.58
CA MET A 799 12.30 -2.42 -60.14
C MET A 799 13.01 -1.59 -59.06
N ILE A 800 12.25 -0.95 -58.16
CA ILE A 800 12.80 -0.12 -57.07
C ILE A 800 13.61 -0.97 -56.08
N PRO A 801 13.11 -2.11 -55.54
CA PRO A 801 13.93 -3.00 -54.72
C PRO A 801 15.17 -3.56 -55.42
N ARG A 802 15.05 -3.91 -56.72
CA ARG A 802 16.18 -4.40 -57.53
C ARG A 802 17.25 -3.33 -57.74
N MET A 803 16.86 -2.11 -58.08
CA MET A 803 17.75 -0.98 -58.25
C MET A 803 18.43 -0.58 -56.94
N TRP A 804 17.67 -0.57 -55.82
CA TRP A 804 18.24 -0.33 -54.49
C TRP A 804 19.27 -1.39 -54.10
N LYS A 805 18.98 -2.67 -54.36
CA LYS A 805 19.92 -3.77 -54.12
C LYS A 805 21.17 -3.62 -54.98
N ALA A 806 21.02 -3.24 -56.24
CA ALA A 806 22.15 -2.99 -57.14
C ALA A 806 23.03 -1.81 -56.69
N LEU A 807 22.42 -0.74 -56.18
CA LEU A 807 23.13 0.47 -55.73
C LEU A 807 23.77 0.32 -54.34
N THR A 808 23.12 -0.40 -53.42
CA THR A 808 23.50 -0.41 -52.00
C THR A 808 24.00 -1.75 -51.49
N GLY A 809 23.86 -2.83 -52.28
CA GLY A 809 24.14 -4.21 -51.84
C GLY A 809 23.11 -4.79 -50.85
N HIS A 810 22.11 -4.00 -50.42
CA HIS A 810 21.14 -4.41 -49.39
C HIS A 810 19.75 -4.68 -49.99
N ASN A 811 19.07 -5.71 -49.49
CA ASN A 811 17.70 -6.02 -49.90
C ASN A 811 16.71 -4.98 -49.33
N LEU A 812 15.94 -4.32 -50.21
CA LEU A 812 14.83 -3.45 -49.83
C LEU A 812 13.51 -4.24 -49.87
N ARG A 813 12.73 -4.18 -48.78
CA ARG A 813 11.39 -4.75 -48.72
C ARG A 813 10.37 -3.63 -48.68
N MET A 814 9.51 -3.56 -49.68
CA MET A 814 8.43 -2.59 -49.73
C MET A 814 7.13 -3.21 -49.25
N ILE A 815 6.40 -2.43 -48.46
CA ILE A 815 5.09 -2.80 -47.93
C ILE A 815 4.03 -2.29 -48.90
N LYS A 816 3.14 -3.17 -49.34
CA LYS A 816 2.06 -2.84 -50.26
C LYS A 816 0.72 -3.15 -49.61
N GLY A 817 -0.20 -2.20 -49.64
CA GLY A 817 -1.58 -2.37 -49.24
C GLY A 817 -2.56 -1.97 -50.34
N ARG A 818 -3.73 -1.44 -49.96
CA ARG A 818 -4.77 -0.98 -50.88
C ARG A 818 -4.23 0.05 -51.87
N PHE A 819 -4.68 -0.09 -53.12
CA PHE A 819 -4.30 0.78 -54.24
C PHE A 819 -2.79 0.83 -54.53
N GLY A 820 -2.00 -0.12 -54.01
CA GLY A 820 -0.54 -0.11 -54.13
C GLY A 820 0.15 0.87 -53.18
N LEU A 821 -0.58 1.50 -52.25
CA LEU A 821 -0.07 2.43 -51.26
C LEU A 821 0.23 1.73 -49.93
N THR A 822 0.80 2.44 -48.97
CA THR A 822 1.05 1.96 -47.59
C THR A 822 -0.22 1.84 -46.74
N ILE A 823 -1.41 1.89 -47.34
CA ILE A 823 -2.69 1.80 -46.63
C ILE A 823 -3.10 0.32 -46.49
N PRO A 824 -3.25 -0.21 -45.27
CA PRO A 824 -3.59 -1.61 -45.02
C PRO A 824 -4.80 -2.15 -45.79
N PHE A 825 -4.82 -3.45 -46.10
CA PHE A 825 -6.01 -4.13 -46.59
C PHE A 825 -7.11 -4.20 -45.52
N ARG A 826 -8.37 -4.17 -45.98
CA ARG A 826 -9.54 -4.37 -45.13
C ARG A 826 -9.78 -5.87 -44.95
N LYS A 827 -9.16 -6.46 -43.93
CA LYS A 827 -9.34 -7.86 -43.54
C LYS A 827 -9.67 -7.95 -42.04
N PRO A 828 -10.46 -8.94 -41.61
CA PRO A 828 -10.80 -9.15 -40.21
C PRO A 828 -9.55 -9.49 -39.38
N VAL A 829 -9.48 -8.96 -38.15
CA VAL A 829 -8.44 -9.32 -37.18
C VAL A 829 -9.10 -9.79 -35.88
N HIS A 830 -8.86 -11.05 -35.50
CA HIS A 830 -9.41 -11.64 -34.29
C HIS A 830 -8.31 -11.80 -33.25
N VAL A 831 -8.36 -10.98 -32.20
CA VAL A 831 -7.37 -10.96 -31.12
C VAL A 831 -7.91 -11.77 -29.95
N VAL A 832 -7.27 -12.89 -29.64
CA VAL A 832 -7.68 -13.81 -28.57
C VAL A 832 -6.72 -13.72 -27.39
N VAL A 833 -7.25 -13.34 -26.24
CA VAL A 833 -6.53 -13.34 -24.95
C VAL A 833 -6.71 -14.70 -24.28
N GLY A 834 -5.61 -15.41 -24.09
CA GLY A 834 -5.55 -16.73 -23.46
C GLY A 834 -5.70 -16.71 -21.94
N ARG A 835 -5.53 -17.89 -21.33
CA ARG A 835 -5.59 -18.03 -19.87
C ARG A 835 -4.29 -17.49 -19.23
N PRO A 836 -4.38 -16.85 -18.05
CA PRO A 836 -3.20 -16.36 -17.35
C PRO A 836 -2.38 -17.53 -16.78
N ILE A 837 -1.07 -17.48 -16.97
CA ILE A 837 -0.10 -18.38 -16.36
C ILE A 837 0.40 -17.72 -15.09
N ARG A 838 0.16 -18.39 -13.96
CA ARG A 838 0.48 -17.88 -12.62
C ARG A 838 1.99 -17.80 -12.43
N VAL A 839 2.48 -16.63 -12.01
CA VAL A 839 3.91 -16.42 -11.73
C VAL A 839 4.13 -16.20 -10.24
N LYS A 840 5.14 -16.88 -9.69
CA LYS A 840 5.69 -16.62 -8.35
C LYS A 840 6.72 -15.50 -8.45
N GLU A 841 6.52 -14.43 -7.69
CA GLU A 841 7.46 -13.30 -7.67
C GLU A 841 8.82 -13.74 -7.10
N SER A 842 9.89 -13.42 -7.82
CA SER A 842 11.27 -13.47 -7.33
C SER A 842 12.03 -12.26 -7.83
N ARG A 843 12.26 -11.29 -6.93
CA ARG A 843 12.91 -10.02 -7.26
C ARG A 843 14.39 -10.10 -7.57
N TRP A 844 15.09 -11.08 -6.98
CA TRP A 844 16.55 -11.04 -6.84
C TRP A 844 17.26 -12.05 -7.73
N LYS A 845 17.03 -13.35 -7.51
CA LYS A 845 17.62 -14.43 -8.29
C LYS A 845 16.53 -15.20 -9.02
N GLN A 846 16.67 -15.30 -10.34
CA GLN A 846 15.73 -16.02 -11.18
C GLN A 846 16.32 -17.39 -11.45
N ASP A 847 15.62 -18.42 -11.00
CA ASP A 847 15.95 -19.79 -11.34
C ASP A 847 15.71 -20.01 -12.84
N GLU A 848 16.74 -20.41 -13.56
CA GLU A 848 16.66 -20.69 -14.99
C GLU A 848 15.73 -21.87 -15.30
N ALA A 849 15.63 -22.86 -14.40
CA ALA A 849 14.70 -23.96 -14.55
C ALA A 849 13.24 -23.45 -14.53
N TYR A 850 12.93 -22.55 -13.60
CA TYR A 850 11.60 -21.93 -13.51
C TYR A 850 11.31 -21.00 -14.70
N VAL A 851 12.32 -20.29 -15.22
CA VAL A 851 12.19 -19.49 -16.45
C VAL A 851 11.82 -20.38 -17.64
N GLU A 852 12.46 -21.54 -17.77
CA GLU A 852 12.19 -22.48 -18.87
C GLU A 852 10.83 -23.17 -18.72
N GLU A 853 10.45 -23.55 -17.49
CA GLU A 853 9.12 -24.09 -17.19
C GLU A 853 8.02 -23.12 -17.62
N LEU A 854 8.11 -21.86 -17.21
CA LEU A 854 7.14 -20.82 -17.59
C LEU A 854 7.13 -20.56 -19.10
N HIS A 855 8.28 -20.65 -19.77
CA HIS A 855 8.35 -20.52 -21.23
C HIS A 855 7.62 -21.68 -21.92
N GLY A 856 7.87 -22.92 -21.48
CA GLY A 856 7.19 -24.11 -21.97
C GLY A 856 5.67 -24.03 -21.80
N LEU A 857 5.20 -23.59 -20.62
CA LEU A 857 3.77 -23.36 -20.35
C LEU A 857 3.19 -22.28 -21.27
N TYR A 858 3.93 -21.19 -21.49
CA TYR A 858 3.52 -20.10 -22.38
C TYR A 858 3.39 -20.56 -23.83
N VAL A 859 4.36 -21.33 -24.33
CA VAL A 859 4.33 -21.93 -25.67
C VAL A 859 3.16 -22.92 -25.82
N LYS A 860 2.95 -23.76 -24.81
CA LYS A 860 1.85 -24.74 -24.80
C LYS A 860 0.49 -24.05 -24.91
N GLU A 861 0.28 -22.97 -24.17
CA GLU A 861 -0.98 -22.22 -24.22
C GLU A 861 -1.16 -21.49 -25.57
N LEU A 862 -0.09 -20.98 -26.20
CA LEU A 862 -0.19 -20.42 -27.56
C LEU A 862 -0.59 -21.48 -28.60
N ARG A 863 0.01 -22.67 -28.55
CA ARG A 863 -0.36 -23.78 -29.46
C ARG A 863 -1.81 -24.19 -29.27
N ARG A 864 -2.26 -24.27 -28.02
CA ARG A 864 -3.66 -24.52 -27.69
C ARG A 864 -4.58 -23.47 -28.31
N LEU A 865 -4.29 -22.18 -28.15
CA LEU A 865 -5.08 -21.11 -28.75
C LEU A 865 -5.15 -21.21 -30.28
N TRP A 866 -4.05 -21.59 -30.94
CA TRP A 866 -4.05 -21.81 -32.38
C TRP A 866 -4.95 -22.98 -32.79
N GLU A 867 -4.77 -24.15 -32.18
CA GLU A 867 -5.50 -25.38 -32.50
C GLU A 867 -7.00 -25.23 -32.23
N ASP A 868 -7.36 -24.64 -31.09
CA ASP A 868 -8.74 -24.52 -30.63
C ASP A 868 -9.58 -23.52 -31.44
N TRP A 869 -8.94 -22.53 -32.09
CA TRP A 869 -9.66 -21.37 -32.66
C TRP A 869 -9.39 -21.10 -34.14
N ARG A 870 -8.37 -21.70 -34.76
CA ARG A 870 -8.07 -21.48 -36.20
C ARG A 870 -9.27 -21.80 -37.11
N GLU A 871 -10.04 -22.84 -36.80
CA GLU A 871 -11.20 -23.26 -37.60
C GLU A 871 -12.38 -22.32 -37.40
N VAL A 872 -12.60 -21.86 -36.16
CA VAL A 872 -13.68 -20.93 -35.79
C VAL A 872 -13.52 -19.58 -36.49
N PHE A 873 -12.28 -19.14 -36.69
CA PHE A 873 -11.96 -17.89 -37.39
C PHE A 873 -11.63 -18.08 -38.86
N GLU A 874 -12.00 -19.23 -39.44
CA GLU A 874 -11.91 -19.53 -40.88
C GLU A 874 -10.50 -19.30 -41.46
N VAL A 875 -9.46 -19.61 -40.68
CA VAL A 875 -8.07 -19.52 -41.13
C VAL A 875 -7.85 -20.52 -42.27
N GLU A 876 -7.24 -20.08 -43.37
CA GLU A 876 -6.94 -20.93 -44.52
C GLU A 876 -6.10 -22.15 -44.08
N LYS A 877 -6.39 -23.35 -44.62
CA LYS A 877 -5.74 -24.61 -44.21
C LYS A 877 -4.23 -24.61 -44.46
N GLU A 878 -3.78 -23.79 -45.41
CA GLU A 878 -2.39 -23.66 -45.84
C GLU A 878 -1.54 -22.81 -44.88
N VAL A 879 -2.17 -22.10 -43.91
CA VAL A 879 -1.43 -21.26 -42.97
C VAL A 879 -0.64 -22.12 -41.98
N LYS A 880 0.68 -22.01 -42.04
CA LYS A 880 1.60 -22.68 -41.13
C LYS A 880 1.78 -21.84 -39.86
N PHE A 881 1.63 -22.51 -38.71
CA PHE A 881 1.96 -21.96 -37.38
C PHE A 881 3.24 -22.61 -36.88
N GLU A 882 4.32 -21.84 -36.85
CA GLU A 882 5.63 -22.32 -36.44
C GLU A 882 6.22 -21.39 -35.38
N ILE A 883 6.81 -21.98 -34.34
CA ILE A 883 7.57 -21.24 -33.35
C ILE A 883 9.04 -21.36 -33.74
N VAL A 884 9.62 -20.24 -34.16
CA VAL A 884 10.98 -20.13 -34.69
C VAL A 884 11.90 -19.45 -33.66
N GLU A 885 13.17 -19.27 -34.03
CA GLU A 885 14.20 -18.62 -33.21
C GLU A 885 13.69 -17.43 -32.40
#